data_AF-A0A945S4E0-F1
#
_entry.id   AF-A0A945S4E0-F1
#
_cell.length_a   1.000
_cell.length_b   1.000
_cell.length_c   1.000
_cell.angle_alpha   90.00
_cell.angle_beta   90.00
_cell.angle_gamma   90.00
#
_symmetry.space_group_name_H-M   'P 1'
#
loop_
_entity.id
_entity.type
_entity.pdbx_description
1 polymer ?
#
loop_
_entity_poly.entity_id
_entity_poly.type
_entity_poly.pdbx_seq_one_letter_code
_entity_poly.pdbx_strand_id
1 'polypeptide(L)'
;MISNPNPSLRVLSVLLSLSVLLAVNGSAVGIRVVSEPTQATVFLDGRFVGGTPAAVSKVQSGDHLLELRRHGYKPWKRAVSVSRDGQEFSVVLDPLATGSLRVLSKPVGATVFLDGIVKGRTPTEIGDLVAGIYSIRLELEEWLPWQSEAEVREGQESVSETVLGFRGEAMLLEEIGLQPHKIVNYYELAHHYALQQNFERVKWAFAKGFDASVHPDAQTDESRRLCQELDRVCTGQYEFAGEEAISALKPELMALCRAAIERVPRNVQNYWVLGQMLGREKRWEEARAVYENALSVVLTARGKMYYECAAAGAIYQEGWALERKKEYAEAMATYEELVNAFPKPWHTRTALGRMAVLAKGVLKDPKRAVACQRRLIALHPGNDNCPRIQLDIVDVLRRDLKDYAGAVEACRTFLRSYPKDDRCPEAQLRIGEISRQDLKETEAAVREYRALLSTYPDSDLCADALAGLALADPGLAMQMHQRILKTFPHSVAADAVDTSRAGKAARDKAAKLLRTTTALTSKAVISGQRAVRYEKLAERSRARGDVEKARKYADYVEKFSVAARKHSDRILTDCATILKGYPAFHHAREAQRQIISVYADVFRDAEAANHQRREFLRMFPDDDSCPSIRYDIGNALFGELRKHEEAVDELKALIQDYPESDQCVRAQALIASIYSHDNGHFDRERSIEENRRLIEMFPDHDGNASARGAIGRIFHYRVEPGDDEQAAAEYLSVIREYPYTSVAFSAEYRMDQHKGGLQLAELQAEGKVTLDPETGWRKTDP
;
A
#
# COMPACT_ATOMS: atom_id res chain seq x y z
N MET A 1 -27.91 -11.12 77.67
CA MET A 1 -29.28 -11.37 78.15
C MET A 1 -29.86 -12.52 77.35
N ILE A 2 -30.49 -13.50 78.01
CA ILE A 2 -31.54 -14.43 77.49
C ILE A 2 -31.19 -15.23 76.20
N SER A 3 -31.21 -16.57 76.14
CA SER A 3 -31.28 -17.64 77.16
C SER A 3 -30.95 -19.00 76.52
N ASN A 4 -30.19 -19.85 77.21
CA ASN A 4 -30.12 -21.31 76.98
C ASN A 4 -31.46 -21.98 77.45
N PRO A 5 -31.80 -23.27 77.22
CA PRO A 5 -30.86 -24.41 77.25
C PRO A 5 -31.13 -25.62 76.31
N ASN A 6 -30.12 -26.50 76.26
CA ASN A 6 -30.23 -27.95 75.96
C ASN A 6 -31.17 -28.66 76.95
N PRO A 7 -31.71 -29.86 76.63
CA PRO A 7 -31.20 -31.02 77.37
C PRO A 7 -31.15 -32.36 76.61
N SER A 8 -30.41 -33.30 77.19
CA SER A 8 -30.28 -34.70 76.77
C SER A 8 -30.86 -35.67 77.82
N LEU A 9 -31.58 -36.72 77.38
CA LEU A 9 -32.00 -37.93 78.10
C LEU A 9 -32.18 -39.04 77.03
N ARG A 10 -31.67 -40.27 77.06
CA ARG A 10 -31.35 -41.30 78.08
C ARG A 10 -32.55 -42.00 78.76
N VAL A 11 -32.75 -43.27 78.35
CA VAL A 11 -32.73 -44.52 79.19
C VAL A 11 -34.05 -45.24 79.56
N LEU A 12 -34.02 -46.60 79.48
CA LEU A 12 -34.97 -47.65 79.97
C LEU A 12 -36.39 -47.66 79.31
N SER A 13 -37.19 -48.75 79.23
CA SER A 13 -36.97 -50.23 79.23
C SER A 13 -38.27 -51.04 79.11
N VAL A 14 -38.17 -52.29 78.60
CA VAL A 14 -39.01 -53.48 78.92
C VAL A 14 -40.52 -53.46 78.56
N LEU A 15 -40.93 -54.47 77.77
CA LEU A 15 -41.97 -55.49 78.09
C LEU A 15 -41.86 -56.63 77.05
N LEU A 16 -41.37 -57.80 77.45
CA LEU A 16 -42.13 -59.06 77.57
C LEU A 16 -42.88 -59.48 76.28
N SER A 17 -42.34 -60.40 75.47
CA SER A 17 -42.30 -61.88 75.65
C SER A 17 -43.57 -62.63 75.23
N LEU A 18 -43.47 -63.48 74.22
CA LEU A 18 -43.80 -64.91 74.41
C LEU A 18 -43.06 -65.81 73.43
N SER A 19 -42.65 -66.96 73.94
CA SER A 19 -41.95 -68.04 73.27
C SER A 19 -42.81 -68.83 72.29
N VAL A 20 -42.23 -69.29 71.17
CA VAL A 20 -42.34 -70.71 70.79
C VAL A 20 -40.94 -71.22 70.42
N LEU A 21 -40.41 -72.10 71.26
CA LEU A 21 -39.24 -72.93 70.94
C LEU A 21 -39.71 -74.08 70.03
N LEU A 22 -39.73 -73.85 68.72
CA LEU A 22 -39.84 -74.95 67.76
C LEU A 22 -38.43 -75.42 67.40
N ALA A 23 -37.94 -76.37 68.20
CA ALA A 23 -36.75 -77.15 67.91
C ALA A 23 -37.02 -78.07 66.71
N VAL A 24 -37.05 -77.49 65.51
CA VAL A 24 -36.94 -78.26 64.27
C VAL A 24 -35.50 -78.73 64.20
N ASN A 25 -35.28 -80.03 64.43
CA ASN A 25 -34.06 -80.71 64.01
C ASN A 25 -34.00 -80.65 62.47
N GLY A 26 -33.44 -79.56 61.95
CA GLY A 26 -33.08 -79.39 60.55
C GLY A 26 -31.77 -80.11 60.32
N SER A 27 -31.81 -81.21 59.56
CA SER A 27 -30.61 -81.80 58.99
C SER A 27 -29.82 -80.72 58.25
N ALA A 28 -28.50 -80.73 58.37
CA ALA A 28 -27.62 -79.76 57.72
C ALA A 28 -27.63 -80.00 56.19
N VAL A 29 -28.17 -79.05 55.41
CA VAL A 29 -28.33 -79.18 53.94
C VAL A 29 -27.24 -78.38 53.22
N GLY A 30 -26.91 -78.80 51.99
CA GLY A 30 -26.10 -78.04 51.05
C GLY A 30 -26.98 -77.34 50.01
N ILE A 31 -26.77 -76.04 49.81
CA ILE A 31 -27.37 -75.27 48.71
C ILE A 31 -26.30 -74.82 47.71
N ARG A 32 -26.68 -74.69 46.44
CA ARG A 32 -25.83 -74.17 45.36
C ARG A 32 -26.42 -72.85 44.87
N VAL A 33 -25.61 -71.81 44.76
CA VAL A 33 -26.03 -70.48 44.29
C VAL A 33 -25.21 -70.12 43.07
N VAL A 34 -25.86 -70.02 41.91
CA VAL A 34 -25.26 -69.61 40.64
C VAL A 34 -25.84 -68.26 40.22
N SER A 35 -25.08 -67.47 39.47
CA SER A 35 -25.61 -66.23 38.88
C SER A 35 -25.10 -65.98 37.48
N GLU A 36 -25.91 -65.26 36.73
CA GLU A 36 -25.51 -64.67 35.45
C GLU A 36 -25.44 -63.15 35.62
N PRO A 37 -24.26 -62.52 35.46
CA PRO A 37 -22.97 -63.14 35.19
C PRO A 37 -22.34 -63.75 36.47
N THR A 38 -21.37 -64.66 36.31
CA THR A 38 -20.73 -65.46 37.38
C THR A 38 -19.64 -64.68 38.15
N GLN A 39 -19.40 -65.00 39.42
CA GLN A 39 -18.61 -64.24 40.42
C GLN A 39 -19.36 -63.09 41.13
N ALA A 40 -20.70 -63.19 41.26
CA ALA A 40 -21.42 -62.34 42.21
C ALA A 40 -21.08 -62.75 43.65
N THR A 41 -20.86 -61.76 44.52
CA THR A 41 -20.62 -61.94 45.96
C THR A 41 -21.92 -62.33 46.64
N VAL A 42 -21.97 -63.50 47.27
CA VAL A 42 -23.17 -64.10 47.88
C VAL A 42 -23.14 -63.90 49.40
N PHE A 43 -24.28 -63.48 49.94
CA PHE A 43 -24.56 -63.37 51.36
C PHE A 43 -25.82 -64.17 51.70
N LEU A 44 -25.79 -64.91 52.81
CA LEU A 44 -26.93 -65.63 53.37
C LEU A 44 -27.16 -65.11 54.80
N ASP A 45 -28.35 -64.61 55.09
CA ASP A 45 -28.71 -63.94 56.36
C ASP A 45 -27.72 -62.84 56.76
N GLY A 46 -27.25 -62.08 55.75
CA GLY A 46 -26.25 -61.03 55.91
C GLY A 46 -24.81 -61.50 56.13
N ARG A 47 -24.54 -62.81 56.21
CA ARG A 47 -23.18 -63.36 56.29
C ARG A 47 -22.65 -63.69 54.91
N PHE A 48 -21.42 -63.27 54.60
CA PHE A 48 -20.74 -63.62 53.35
C PHE A 48 -20.49 -65.14 53.28
N VAL A 49 -20.84 -65.77 52.17
CA VAL A 49 -20.73 -67.24 51.97
C VAL A 49 -19.94 -67.67 50.72
N GLY A 50 -19.49 -66.73 49.88
CA GLY A 50 -18.64 -67.01 48.71
C GLY A 50 -19.00 -66.19 47.47
N GLY A 51 -18.39 -66.53 46.33
CA GLY A 51 -18.73 -65.99 45.02
C GLY A 51 -19.46 -67.04 44.17
N THR A 52 -20.40 -66.65 43.30
CA THR A 52 -21.12 -67.59 42.43
C THR A 52 -20.22 -68.22 41.35
N PRO A 53 -20.31 -69.53 41.05
CA PRO A 53 -21.06 -70.58 41.77
C PRO A 53 -20.56 -70.83 43.20
N ALA A 54 -21.43 -70.58 44.19
CA ALA A 54 -21.14 -70.82 45.61
C ALA A 54 -21.84 -72.09 46.07
N ALA A 55 -21.12 -72.99 46.73
CA ALA A 55 -21.68 -74.16 47.40
C ALA A 55 -21.65 -73.93 48.91
N VAL A 56 -22.82 -73.67 49.50
CA VAL A 56 -22.96 -73.36 50.93
C VAL A 56 -23.43 -74.62 51.65
N SER A 57 -22.61 -75.13 52.56
CA SER A 57 -22.92 -76.35 53.33
C SER A 57 -23.37 -76.02 54.75
N LYS A 58 -24.15 -76.92 55.35
CA LYS A 58 -24.70 -76.80 56.70
C LYS A 58 -25.67 -75.62 56.89
N VAL A 59 -26.41 -75.28 55.83
CA VAL A 59 -27.56 -74.38 55.95
C VAL A 59 -28.68 -75.12 56.69
N GLN A 60 -29.40 -74.43 57.57
CA GLN A 60 -30.56 -74.98 58.25
C GLN A 60 -31.74 -75.09 57.27
N SER A 61 -32.69 -75.99 57.51
CA SER A 61 -33.93 -76.01 56.73
C SER A 61 -34.89 -74.95 57.26
N GLY A 62 -35.24 -73.95 56.44
CA GLY A 62 -36.06 -72.80 56.83
C GLY A 62 -35.98 -71.66 55.82
N ASP A 63 -36.58 -70.51 56.16
CA ASP A 63 -36.49 -69.30 55.34
C ASP A 63 -35.20 -68.53 55.64
N HIS A 64 -34.44 -68.21 54.59
CA HIS A 64 -33.18 -67.47 54.64
C HIS A 64 -33.21 -66.28 53.70
N LEU A 65 -32.52 -65.18 54.03
CA LEU A 65 -32.36 -64.04 53.13
C LEU A 65 -31.10 -64.23 52.29
N LEU A 66 -31.29 -64.48 50.99
CA LEU A 66 -30.20 -64.57 50.01
C LEU A 66 -29.99 -63.20 49.35
N GLU A 67 -28.77 -62.68 49.43
CA GLU A 67 -28.36 -61.42 48.80
C GLU A 67 -27.15 -61.66 47.88
N LEU A 68 -27.22 -61.14 46.65
CA LEU A 68 -26.13 -61.18 45.68
C LEU A 68 -25.73 -59.76 45.30
N ARG A 69 -24.41 -59.48 45.31
CA ARG A 69 -23.83 -58.20 44.89
C ARG A 69 -22.78 -58.40 43.81
N ARG A 70 -22.77 -57.52 42.81
CA ARG A 70 -21.72 -57.47 41.79
C ARG A 70 -21.50 -56.02 41.35
N HIS A 71 -20.25 -55.63 41.13
CA HIS A 71 -19.92 -54.32 40.59
C HIS A 71 -20.48 -54.18 39.15
N GLY A 72 -21.14 -53.06 38.86
CA GLY A 72 -21.85 -52.83 37.60
C GLY A 72 -23.28 -53.38 37.53
N TYR A 73 -23.82 -53.95 38.62
CA TYR A 73 -25.15 -54.59 38.66
C TYR A 73 -25.97 -54.14 39.89
N LYS A 74 -27.29 -54.16 39.76
CA LYS A 74 -28.23 -53.87 40.85
C LYS A 74 -28.10 -54.97 41.93
N PRO A 75 -27.97 -54.64 43.22
CA PRO A 75 -27.96 -55.64 44.30
C PRO A 75 -29.27 -56.44 44.32
N TRP A 76 -29.17 -57.77 44.25
CA TRP A 76 -30.33 -58.66 44.26
C TRP A 76 -30.55 -59.22 45.67
N LYS A 77 -31.81 -59.27 46.11
CA LYS A 77 -32.22 -59.76 47.43
C LYS A 77 -33.52 -60.55 47.33
N ARG A 78 -33.58 -61.72 47.97
CA ARG A 78 -34.82 -62.51 48.06
C ARG A 78 -34.82 -63.42 49.29
N ALA A 79 -35.97 -63.54 49.95
CA ALA A 79 -36.21 -64.62 50.90
C ALA A 79 -36.35 -65.96 50.14
N VAL A 80 -35.59 -66.97 50.55
CA VAL A 80 -35.56 -68.30 49.95
C VAL A 80 -35.78 -69.36 51.02
N SER A 81 -36.72 -70.27 50.79
CA SER A 81 -36.99 -71.40 51.68
C SER A 81 -36.10 -72.58 51.31
N VAL A 82 -35.23 -73.01 52.22
CA VAL A 82 -34.31 -74.14 52.03
C VAL A 82 -34.97 -75.42 52.57
N SER A 83 -35.23 -76.38 51.67
CA SER A 83 -35.83 -77.67 52.02
C SER A 83 -34.77 -78.71 52.45
N ARG A 84 -35.20 -79.94 52.79
CA ARG A 84 -34.31 -81.01 53.29
C ARG A 84 -33.49 -81.71 52.21
N ASP A 85 -33.86 -81.54 50.94
CA ASP A 85 -33.13 -82.03 49.78
C ASP A 85 -32.36 -80.86 49.15
N GLY A 86 -31.08 -81.06 48.80
CA GLY A 86 -30.20 -79.98 48.38
C GLY A 86 -30.71 -79.18 47.17
N GLN A 87 -30.73 -77.86 47.29
CA GLN A 87 -31.42 -76.96 46.34
C GLN A 87 -30.44 -76.03 45.61
N GLU A 88 -30.71 -75.76 44.33
CA GLU A 88 -29.97 -74.78 43.53
C GLU A 88 -30.81 -73.50 43.31
N PHE A 89 -30.18 -72.35 43.51
CA PHE A 89 -30.72 -71.02 43.23
C PHE A 89 -29.93 -70.40 42.08
N SER A 90 -30.61 -70.13 40.96
CA SER A 90 -30.05 -69.38 39.83
C SER A 90 -30.59 -67.96 39.81
N VAL A 91 -29.70 -66.97 39.71
CA VAL A 91 -30.03 -65.54 39.78
C VAL A 91 -29.41 -64.81 38.59
N VAL A 92 -30.23 -64.25 37.71
CA VAL A 92 -29.76 -63.24 36.75
C VAL A 92 -29.70 -61.90 37.48
N LEU A 93 -28.57 -61.20 37.39
CA LEU A 93 -28.42 -59.85 37.93
C LEU A 93 -28.69 -58.82 36.85
N ASP A 94 -29.54 -57.85 37.14
CA ASP A 94 -29.76 -56.70 36.25
C ASP A 94 -28.53 -55.78 36.28
N PRO A 95 -27.98 -55.35 35.13
CA PRO A 95 -26.92 -54.35 35.09
C PRO A 95 -27.42 -53.00 35.66
N LEU A 96 -26.48 -52.17 36.11
CA LEU A 96 -26.77 -50.78 36.42
C LEU A 96 -27.07 -50.03 35.12
N ALA A 97 -28.11 -49.20 35.18
CA ALA A 97 -28.48 -48.28 34.12
C ALA A 97 -27.34 -47.29 33.86
N THR A 98 -26.66 -47.44 32.73
CA THR A 98 -25.58 -46.54 32.28
C THR A 98 -25.98 -45.77 31.03
N GLY A 99 -25.37 -44.61 30.83
CA GLY A 99 -25.40 -43.82 29.60
C GLY A 99 -24.00 -43.30 29.29
N SER A 100 -23.91 -42.41 28.30
CA SER A 100 -22.66 -41.69 27.99
C SER A 100 -22.86 -40.18 28.04
N LEU A 101 -21.77 -39.45 28.21
CA LEU A 101 -21.73 -37.99 28.20
C LEU A 101 -20.68 -37.52 27.20
N ARG A 102 -21.11 -36.79 26.18
CA ARG A 102 -20.26 -36.14 25.18
C ARG A 102 -20.08 -34.66 25.52
N VAL A 103 -18.84 -34.26 25.73
CA VAL A 103 -18.48 -32.91 26.17
C VAL A 103 -17.72 -32.19 25.05
N LEU A 104 -18.24 -31.03 24.64
CA LEU A 104 -17.78 -30.21 23.53
C LEU A 104 -17.49 -28.78 23.99
N SER A 105 -16.48 -28.13 23.42
CA SER A 105 -16.30 -26.69 23.58
C SER A 105 -15.78 -26.03 22.32
N LYS A 106 -16.00 -24.71 22.25
CA LYS A 106 -15.36 -23.80 21.30
C LYS A 106 -14.55 -22.76 22.10
N PRO A 107 -13.23 -22.64 21.90
CA PRO A 107 -12.38 -23.52 21.10
C PRO A 107 -12.30 -24.95 21.68
N VAL A 108 -11.80 -25.88 20.87
CA VAL A 108 -11.52 -27.28 21.30
C VAL A 108 -10.23 -27.36 22.12
N GLY A 109 -9.98 -28.51 22.75
CA GLY A 109 -8.80 -28.75 23.59
C GLY A 109 -8.95 -28.42 25.08
N ALA A 110 -10.09 -27.91 25.53
CA ALA A 110 -10.36 -27.63 26.95
C ALA A 110 -10.32 -28.91 27.80
N THR A 111 -9.66 -28.85 28.96
CA THR A 111 -9.56 -29.97 29.89
C THR A 111 -10.90 -30.21 30.56
N VAL A 112 -11.41 -31.44 30.46
CA VAL A 112 -12.71 -31.84 30.99
C VAL A 112 -12.55 -32.44 32.38
N PHE A 113 -13.23 -31.86 33.37
CA PHE A 113 -13.41 -32.43 34.71
C PHE A 113 -14.86 -32.88 34.87
N LEU A 114 -15.07 -34.12 35.34
CA LEU A 114 -16.37 -34.66 35.75
C LEU A 114 -16.30 -35.01 37.24
N ASP A 115 -17.15 -34.39 38.05
CA ASP A 115 -17.12 -34.44 39.52
C ASP A 115 -15.71 -34.18 40.11
N GLY A 116 -14.98 -33.25 39.49
CA GLY A 116 -13.61 -32.88 39.86
C GLY A 116 -12.51 -33.81 39.33
N ILE A 117 -12.85 -34.93 38.68
CA ILE A 117 -11.87 -35.88 38.10
C ILE A 117 -11.64 -35.54 36.63
N VAL A 118 -10.37 -35.45 36.20
CA VAL A 118 -10.02 -35.23 34.78
C VAL A 118 -10.45 -36.43 33.93
N LYS A 119 -11.18 -36.16 32.84
CA LYS A 119 -11.71 -37.18 31.91
C LYS A 119 -11.16 -37.08 30.49
N GLY A 120 -10.48 -35.99 30.12
CA GLY A 120 -9.89 -35.83 28.80
C GLY A 120 -9.80 -34.36 28.37
N ARG A 121 -9.84 -34.13 27.06
CA ARG A 121 -9.92 -32.79 26.45
C ARG A 121 -11.02 -32.77 25.39
N THR A 122 -11.83 -31.71 25.36
CA THR A 122 -12.92 -31.55 24.38
C THR A 122 -12.42 -31.61 22.93
N PRO A 123 -13.09 -32.30 22.00
CA PRO A 123 -14.25 -33.16 22.22
C PRO A 123 -13.86 -34.46 22.94
N THR A 124 -14.61 -34.86 23.97
CA THR A 124 -14.43 -36.15 24.68
C THR A 124 -15.79 -36.79 24.89
N GLU A 125 -15.86 -38.11 24.71
CA GLU A 125 -17.01 -38.95 25.09
C GLU A 125 -16.64 -39.75 26.34
N ILE A 126 -17.55 -39.80 27.31
CA ILE A 126 -17.38 -40.48 28.60
C ILE A 126 -18.48 -41.53 28.73
N GLY A 127 -18.15 -42.79 28.44
CA GLY A 127 -19.07 -43.93 28.55
C GLY A 127 -19.20 -44.49 29.95
N ASP A 128 -20.06 -45.51 30.08
CA ASP A 128 -20.32 -46.30 31.31
C ASP A 128 -20.67 -45.48 32.57
N LEU A 129 -21.22 -44.28 32.38
CA LEU A 129 -21.67 -43.41 33.47
C LEU A 129 -23.03 -43.89 33.98
N VAL A 130 -23.13 -44.20 35.28
CA VAL A 130 -24.41 -44.54 35.93
C VAL A 130 -25.38 -43.37 35.77
N ALA A 131 -26.64 -43.63 35.44
CA ALA A 131 -27.65 -42.58 35.27
C ALA A 131 -27.77 -41.69 36.52
N GLY A 132 -27.69 -40.38 36.34
CA GLY A 132 -27.54 -39.40 37.41
C GLY A 132 -27.07 -38.03 36.93
N ILE A 133 -26.96 -37.06 37.84
CA ILE A 133 -26.46 -35.70 37.55
C ILE A 133 -24.98 -35.63 37.92
N TYR A 134 -24.17 -35.10 37.00
CA TYR A 134 -22.72 -34.92 37.15
C TYR A 134 -22.35 -33.45 37.02
N SER A 135 -21.37 -32.97 37.80
CA SER A 135 -20.80 -31.64 37.64
C SER A 135 -19.69 -31.65 36.59
N ILE A 136 -19.85 -30.86 35.54
CA ILE A 136 -18.84 -30.65 34.49
C ILE A 136 -18.14 -29.33 34.75
N ARG A 137 -16.80 -29.34 34.75
CA ARG A 137 -15.98 -28.13 34.66
C ARG A 137 -15.02 -28.23 33.48
N LEU A 138 -14.88 -27.14 32.73
CA LEU A 138 -13.95 -27.01 31.61
C LEU A 138 -12.92 -25.93 31.88
N GLU A 139 -11.65 -26.24 31.63
CA GLU A 139 -10.53 -25.32 31.82
C GLU A 139 -9.62 -25.31 30.59
N LEU A 140 -9.32 -24.12 30.08
CA LEU A 140 -8.38 -23.89 28.97
C LEU A 140 -7.57 -22.61 29.25
N GLU A 141 -6.29 -22.64 28.91
CA GLU A 141 -5.37 -21.50 29.07
C GLU A 141 -5.84 -20.30 28.23
N GLU A 142 -5.70 -19.08 28.76
CA GLU A 142 -6.27 -17.83 28.21
C GLU A 142 -7.81 -17.71 28.16
N TRP A 143 -8.56 -18.74 28.56
CA TRP A 143 -10.03 -18.69 28.66
C TRP A 143 -10.49 -18.62 30.12
N LEU A 144 -11.75 -18.27 30.32
CA LEU A 144 -12.45 -18.34 31.61
C LEU A 144 -12.86 -19.79 31.89
N PRO A 145 -12.72 -20.28 33.13
CA PRO A 145 -13.24 -21.59 33.50
C PRO A 145 -14.77 -21.59 33.40
N TRP A 146 -15.34 -22.68 32.89
CA TRP A 146 -16.78 -22.86 32.75
C TRP A 146 -17.23 -24.05 33.60
N GLN A 147 -18.40 -23.95 34.23
CA GLN A 147 -18.98 -25.03 35.04
C GLN A 147 -20.49 -25.13 34.81
N SER A 148 -21.00 -26.36 34.74
CA SER A 148 -22.42 -26.69 34.63
C SER A 148 -22.68 -28.06 35.25
N GLU A 149 -23.96 -28.41 35.40
CA GLU A 149 -24.39 -29.79 35.61
C GLU A 149 -24.83 -30.43 34.28
N ALA A 150 -24.78 -31.76 34.21
CA ALA A 150 -25.37 -32.54 33.13
C ALA A 150 -26.04 -33.81 33.67
N GLU A 151 -27.26 -34.08 33.20
CA GLU A 151 -28.01 -35.30 33.50
C GLU A 151 -27.64 -36.39 32.49
N VAL A 152 -27.10 -37.51 32.96
CA VAL A 152 -26.89 -38.73 32.17
C VAL A 152 -28.08 -39.65 32.35
N ARG A 153 -28.70 -40.08 31.25
CA ARG A 153 -29.86 -40.97 31.23
C ARG A 153 -29.51 -42.37 30.73
N GLU A 154 -30.28 -43.36 31.20
CA GLU A 154 -30.13 -44.77 30.83
C GLU A 154 -30.19 -44.97 29.31
N GLY A 155 -29.15 -45.59 28.74
CA GLY A 155 -29.05 -45.91 27.32
C GLY A 155 -28.92 -44.71 26.37
N GLN A 156 -28.68 -43.50 26.87
CA GLN A 156 -28.60 -42.27 26.07
C GLN A 156 -27.20 -41.64 26.08
N GLU A 157 -26.77 -41.13 24.93
CA GLU A 157 -25.68 -40.14 24.84
C GLU A 157 -26.27 -38.79 25.23
N SER A 158 -25.78 -38.23 26.33
CA SER A 158 -26.11 -36.89 26.80
C SER A 158 -25.05 -35.92 26.29
N VAL A 159 -25.42 -34.72 25.83
CA VAL A 159 -24.48 -33.78 25.21
C VAL A 159 -24.38 -32.50 26.04
N SER A 160 -23.15 -32.07 26.32
CA SER A 160 -22.84 -30.78 26.92
C SER A 160 -21.91 -30.00 25.99
N GLU A 161 -22.40 -28.90 25.41
CA GLU A 161 -21.63 -28.01 24.52
C GLU A 161 -21.62 -26.59 25.10
N THR A 162 -20.47 -25.91 25.01
CA THR A 162 -20.34 -24.50 25.42
C THR A 162 -19.34 -23.74 24.53
N VAL A 163 -19.40 -22.41 24.59
CA VAL A 163 -18.35 -21.52 24.09
C VAL A 163 -17.68 -20.92 25.32
N LEU A 164 -16.37 -21.10 25.46
CA LEU A 164 -15.64 -20.51 26.58
C LEU A 164 -15.53 -18.99 26.38
N GLY A 165 -15.56 -18.21 27.47
CA GLY A 165 -15.32 -16.77 27.42
C GLY A 165 -13.81 -16.48 27.38
N PHE A 166 -13.34 -15.60 26.50
CA PHE A 166 -11.92 -15.24 26.45
C PHE A 166 -11.54 -14.38 27.66
N ARG A 167 -10.41 -14.70 28.32
CA ARG A 167 -10.02 -14.00 29.55
C ARG A 167 -9.65 -12.53 29.28
N GLY A 168 -9.01 -12.25 28.15
CA GLY A 168 -8.67 -10.88 27.75
C GLY A 168 -9.91 -10.01 27.49
N GLU A 169 -11.03 -10.57 27.02
CA GLU A 169 -12.29 -9.83 26.86
C GLU A 169 -12.80 -9.37 28.23
N ALA A 170 -12.83 -10.28 29.21
CA ALA A 170 -13.26 -9.97 30.57
C ALA A 170 -12.36 -8.92 31.25
N MET A 171 -11.04 -9.03 31.07
CA MET A 171 -10.08 -8.03 31.58
C MET A 171 -10.28 -6.65 30.95
N LEU A 172 -10.46 -6.56 29.64
CA LEU A 172 -10.71 -5.29 28.95
C LEU A 172 -12.06 -4.66 29.38
N LEU A 173 -13.10 -5.47 29.57
CA LEU A 173 -14.40 -5.01 30.06
C LEU A 173 -14.34 -4.55 31.54
N GLU A 174 -13.56 -5.23 32.38
CA GLU A 174 -13.30 -4.81 33.77
C GLU A 174 -12.51 -3.49 33.80
N GLU A 175 -11.44 -3.36 33.02
CA GLU A 175 -10.71 -2.10 32.90
C GLU A 175 -11.59 -0.96 32.36
N ILE A 176 -12.51 -1.23 31.42
CA ILE A 176 -13.49 -0.23 30.95
C ILE A 176 -14.42 0.21 32.08
N GLY A 177 -14.81 -0.70 32.99
CA GLY A 177 -15.56 -0.36 34.20
C GLY A 177 -14.80 0.56 35.15
N LEU A 178 -13.46 0.48 35.17
CA LEU A 178 -12.58 1.31 36.01
C LEU A 178 -12.14 2.62 35.32
N GLN A 179 -11.91 2.60 34.02
CA GLN A 179 -11.32 3.68 33.21
C GLN A 179 -12.09 3.87 31.88
N PRO A 180 -13.37 4.31 31.92
CA PRO A 180 -14.23 4.39 30.72
C PRO A 180 -13.81 5.46 29.70
N HIS A 181 -12.81 6.29 30.00
CA HIS A 181 -12.23 7.28 29.07
C HIS A 181 -11.02 6.73 28.30
N LYS A 182 -10.51 5.55 28.66
CA LYS A 182 -9.30 4.96 28.09
C LYS A 182 -9.64 4.27 26.77
N ILE A 183 -9.31 4.90 25.64
CA ILE A 183 -9.84 4.52 24.32
C ILE A 183 -9.24 3.19 23.85
N VAL A 184 -7.99 2.89 24.24
CA VAL A 184 -7.30 1.65 23.88
C VAL A 184 -8.13 0.40 24.14
N ASN A 185 -8.81 0.32 25.29
CA ASN A 185 -9.55 -0.88 25.66
C ASN A 185 -10.73 -1.16 24.70
N TYR A 186 -11.28 -0.12 24.08
CA TYR A 186 -12.36 -0.26 23.10
C TYR A 186 -11.87 -0.72 21.72
N TYR A 187 -10.72 -0.22 21.23
CA TYR A 187 -10.21 -0.70 19.95
C TYR A 187 -9.59 -2.11 20.03
N GLU A 188 -9.01 -2.48 21.18
CA GLU A 188 -8.57 -3.86 21.44
C GLU A 188 -9.75 -4.83 21.50
N LEU A 189 -10.87 -4.45 22.14
CA LEU A 189 -12.12 -5.21 22.06
C LEU A 189 -12.67 -5.28 20.64
N ALA A 190 -12.63 -4.19 19.87
CA ALA A 190 -13.07 -4.19 18.47
C ALA A 190 -12.24 -5.16 17.62
N HIS A 191 -10.91 -5.21 17.82
CA HIS A 191 -10.03 -6.18 17.18
C HIS A 191 -10.37 -7.62 17.60
N HIS A 192 -10.53 -7.87 18.89
CA HIS A 192 -10.92 -9.19 19.42
C HIS A 192 -12.26 -9.68 18.83
N TYR A 193 -13.28 -8.82 18.78
CA TYR A 193 -14.57 -9.16 18.19
C TYR A 193 -14.54 -9.30 16.68
N ALA A 194 -13.64 -8.59 15.98
CA ALA A 194 -13.42 -8.78 14.55
C ALA A 194 -12.86 -10.19 14.26
N LEU A 195 -11.87 -10.65 15.02
CA LEU A 195 -11.33 -12.01 14.92
C LEU A 195 -12.39 -13.11 15.17
N GLN A 196 -13.40 -12.82 15.98
CA GLN A 196 -14.56 -13.70 16.22
C GLN A 196 -15.67 -13.58 15.16
N GLN A 197 -15.53 -12.71 14.16
CA GLN A 197 -16.59 -12.32 13.20
C GLN A 197 -17.87 -11.78 13.87
N ASN A 198 -17.76 -11.25 15.09
CA ASN A 198 -18.89 -10.73 15.87
C ASN A 198 -19.11 -9.23 15.59
N PHE A 199 -19.61 -8.94 14.38
CA PHE A 199 -19.71 -7.56 13.88
C PHE A 199 -20.63 -6.65 14.70
N GLU A 200 -21.65 -7.18 15.37
CA GLU A 200 -22.46 -6.39 16.32
C GLU A 200 -21.62 -5.87 17.49
N ARG A 201 -20.75 -6.71 18.04
CA ARG A 201 -19.83 -6.29 19.10
C ARG A 201 -18.69 -5.41 18.60
N VAL A 202 -18.23 -5.58 17.35
CA VAL A 202 -17.30 -4.63 16.69
C VAL A 202 -17.92 -3.23 16.60
N LYS A 203 -19.17 -3.13 16.11
CA LYS A 203 -19.91 -1.85 16.04
C LYS A 203 -20.08 -1.23 17.41
N TRP A 204 -20.47 -2.01 18.42
CA TRP A 204 -20.58 -1.56 19.81
C TRP A 204 -19.25 -1.03 20.36
N ALA A 205 -18.14 -1.75 20.14
CA ALA A 205 -16.83 -1.38 20.65
C ALA A 205 -16.34 -0.06 20.03
N PHE A 206 -16.45 0.11 18.71
CA PHE A 206 -16.12 1.40 18.07
C PHE A 206 -17.03 2.54 18.52
N ALA A 207 -18.34 2.31 18.65
CA ALA A 207 -19.26 3.32 19.18
C ALA A 207 -18.87 3.77 20.60
N LYS A 208 -18.42 2.84 21.46
CA LYS A 208 -17.94 3.15 22.80
C LYS A 208 -16.54 3.78 22.84
N GLY A 209 -15.65 3.43 21.92
CA GLY A 209 -14.40 4.17 21.71
C GLY A 209 -14.66 5.64 21.32
N PHE A 210 -15.65 5.90 20.47
CA PHE A 210 -16.06 7.26 20.13
C PHE A 210 -16.69 7.99 21.33
N ASP A 211 -17.51 7.31 22.15
CA ASP A 211 -18.02 7.85 23.42
C ASP A 211 -16.87 8.26 24.36
N ALA A 212 -15.83 7.43 24.49
CA ALA A 212 -14.66 7.72 25.32
C ALA A 212 -13.85 8.91 24.81
N SER A 213 -13.73 9.09 23.48
CA SER A 213 -13.03 10.23 22.86
C SER A 213 -13.60 11.62 23.14
N VAL A 214 -14.76 11.70 23.79
CA VAL A 214 -15.37 12.97 24.24
C VAL A 214 -14.76 13.46 25.55
N HIS A 215 -14.11 12.58 26.33
CA HIS A 215 -13.65 12.89 27.69
C HIS A 215 -12.48 13.89 27.69
N PRO A 216 -12.41 14.86 28.63
CA PRO A 216 -11.31 15.82 28.69
C PRO A 216 -9.92 15.17 28.85
N ASP A 217 -9.85 14.04 29.56
CA ASP A 217 -8.61 13.28 29.77
C ASP A 217 -8.30 12.27 28.64
N ALA A 218 -9.13 12.22 27.60
CA ALA A 218 -8.90 11.32 26.47
C ALA A 218 -7.69 11.77 25.65
N GLN A 219 -6.71 10.89 25.47
CA GLN A 219 -5.50 11.21 24.72
C GLN A 219 -5.81 11.32 23.21
N THR A 220 -5.31 12.39 22.59
CA THR A 220 -5.51 12.66 21.15
C THR A 220 -4.90 11.59 20.25
N ASP A 221 -3.85 10.90 20.71
CA ASP A 221 -3.20 9.82 19.97
C ASP A 221 -3.99 8.52 20.05
N GLU A 222 -4.61 8.18 21.20
CA GLU A 222 -5.53 7.03 21.27
C GLU A 222 -6.78 7.24 20.41
N SER A 223 -7.29 8.47 20.33
CA SER A 223 -8.39 8.84 19.41
C SER A 223 -8.00 8.63 17.94
N ARG A 224 -6.76 9.01 17.57
CA ARG A 224 -6.20 8.73 16.23
C ARG A 224 -6.02 7.22 16.02
N ARG A 225 -5.69 6.46 17.07
CA ARG A 225 -5.48 5.01 16.97
C ARG A 225 -6.78 4.23 16.79
N LEU A 226 -7.84 4.56 17.53
CA LEU A 226 -9.20 4.05 17.30
C LEU A 226 -9.62 4.22 15.83
N CYS A 227 -9.38 5.42 15.31
CA CYS A 227 -9.59 5.79 13.92
C CYS A 227 -8.79 4.90 12.93
N GLN A 228 -7.52 4.61 13.21
CA GLN A 228 -6.69 3.69 12.40
C GLN A 228 -7.19 2.23 12.45
N GLU A 229 -7.57 1.70 13.61
CA GLU A 229 -8.07 0.32 13.70
C GLU A 229 -9.43 0.15 13.00
N LEU A 230 -10.29 1.18 13.02
CA LEU A 230 -11.51 1.19 12.22
C LEU A 230 -11.21 1.09 10.72
N ASP A 231 -10.22 1.84 10.25
CA ASP A 231 -9.77 1.80 8.86
C ASP A 231 -9.25 0.41 8.44
N ARG A 232 -8.52 -0.27 9.34
CA ARG A 232 -8.02 -1.64 9.15
C ARG A 232 -9.15 -2.67 9.05
N VAL A 233 -10.18 -2.54 9.88
CA VAL A 233 -11.39 -3.37 9.81
C VAL A 233 -12.15 -3.12 8.50
N CYS A 234 -12.22 -1.88 8.01
CA CYS A 234 -12.92 -1.57 6.76
C CYS A 234 -12.14 -1.95 5.49
N THR A 235 -10.82 -2.15 5.60
CA THR A 235 -9.93 -2.51 4.48
C THR A 235 -9.59 -4.00 4.43
N GLY A 236 -9.99 -4.80 5.43
CA GLY A 236 -9.66 -6.23 5.46
C GLY A 236 -8.16 -6.51 5.62
N GLN A 237 -7.41 -5.61 6.27
CA GLN A 237 -5.96 -5.78 6.49
C GLN A 237 -5.61 -6.97 7.40
N TYR A 238 -6.58 -7.48 8.14
CA TYR A 238 -6.47 -8.72 8.91
C TYR A 238 -7.44 -9.75 8.29
N GLU A 239 -7.09 -11.03 8.26
CA GLU A 239 -7.92 -12.11 7.70
C GLU A 239 -9.07 -12.54 8.64
N PHE A 240 -9.90 -11.60 9.11
CA PHE A 240 -11.06 -11.94 9.97
C PHE A 240 -12.26 -12.48 9.19
N ALA A 241 -12.53 -11.99 7.98
CA ALA A 241 -13.79 -12.26 7.28
C ALA A 241 -13.69 -12.17 5.76
N GLY A 242 -14.66 -12.79 5.07
CA GLY A 242 -14.83 -12.68 3.63
C GLY A 242 -15.28 -11.29 3.18
N GLU A 243 -14.97 -10.95 1.93
CA GLU A 243 -15.20 -9.63 1.32
C GLU A 243 -16.67 -9.16 1.44
N GLU A 244 -17.64 -10.07 1.33
CA GLU A 244 -19.08 -9.77 1.48
C GLU A 244 -19.45 -9.23 2.87
N ALA A 245 -18.90 -9.82 3.93
CA ALA A 245 -19.19 -9.40 5.30
C ALA A 245 -18.59 -8.02 5.62
N ILE A 246 -17.39 -7.76 5.13
CA ILE A 246 -16.74 -6.44 5.23
C ILE A 246 -17.53 -5.40 4.43
N SER A 247 -17.99 -5.76 3.22
CA SER A 247 -18.83 -4.90 2.38
C SER A 247 -20.14 -4.52 3.08
N ALA A 248 -20.82 -5.47 3.73
CA ALA A 248 -22.04 -5.23 4.49
C ALA A 248 -21.81 -4.35 5.75
N LEU A 249 -20.64 -4.45 6.38
CA LEU A 249 -20.31 -3.71 7.61
C LEU A 249 -19.95 -2.23 7.36
N LYS A 250 -19.31 -1.91 6.21
CA LYS A 250 -18.83 -0.56 5.89
C LYS A 250 -19.90 0.56 6.03
N PRO A 251 -21.14 0.42 5.53
CA PRO A 251 -22.18 1.46 5.67
C PRO A 251 -22.50 1.79 7.12
N GLU A 252 -22.56 0.77 8.00
CA GLU A 252 -22.86 0.96 9.42
C GLU A 252 -21.71 1.66 10.15
N LEU A 253 -20.46 1.29 9.86
CA LEU A 253 -19.28 1.96 10.42
C LEU A 253 -19.15 3.42 9.93
N MET A 254 -19.51 3.72 8.68
CA MET A 254 -19.62 5.10 8.20
C MET A 254 -20.71 5.89 8.95
N ALA A 255 -21.84 5.27 9.26
CA ALA A 255 -22.91 5.91 10.03
C ALA A 255 -22.48 6.20 11.47
N LEU A 256 -21.75 5.29 12.12
CA LEU A 256 -21.15 5.53 13.45
C LEU A 256 -20.16 6.71 13.42
N CYS A 257 -19.31 6.82 12.39
CA CYS A 257 -18.41 7.97 12.24
C CYS A 257 -19.16 9.30 12.10
N ARG A 258 -20.27 9.34 11.34
CA ARG A 258 -21.10 10.54 11.20
C ARG A 258 -21.73 10.93 12.54
N ALA A 259 -22.30 9.98 13.27
CA ALA A 259 -22.86 10.23 14.60
C ALA A 259 -21.78 10.70 15.60
N ALA A 260 -20.55 10.19 15.51
CA ALA A 260 -19.42 10.63 16.32
C ALA A 260 -18.98 12.08 15.98
N ILE A 261 -18.98 12.45 14.69
CA ILE A 261 -18.73 13.83 14.22
C ILE A 261 -19.79 14.79 14.76
N GLU A 262 -21.08 14.47 14.61
CA GLU A 262 -22.18 15.32 15.06
C GLU A 262 -22.14 15.58 16.57
N ARG A 263 -21.73 14.56 17.35
CA ARG A 263 -21.58 14.64 18.80
C ARG A 263 -20.31 15.36 19.26
N VAL A 264 -19.20 15.21 18.54
CA VAL A 264 -17.92 15.88 18.86
C VAL A 264 -17.31 16.52 17.60
N PRO A 265 -17.84 17.67 17.13
CA PRO A 265 -17.31 18.34 15.94
C PRO A 265 -15.85 18.78 16.07
N ARG A 266 -15.32 18.90 17.30
CA ARG A 266 -13.91 19.24 17.53
C ARG A 266 -12.94 18.06 17.31
N ASN A 267 -13.41 16.82 17.28
CA ASN A 267 -12.55 15.66 17.02
C ASN A 267 -12.35 15.49 15.50
N VAL A 268 -11.39 16.23 14.97
CA VAL A 268 -11.08 16.27 13.53
C VAL A 268 -10.72 14.89 12.95
N GLN A 269 -10.20 13.96 13.76
CA GLN A 269 -9.81 12.62 13.29
C GLN A 269 -11.01 11.79 12.80
N ASN A 270 -12.20 12.01 13.37
CA ASN A 270 -13.42 11.32 12.91
C ASN A 270 -13.76 11.69 11.45
N TYR A 271 -13.54 12.95 11.08
CA TYR A 271 -13.69 13.43 9.69
C TYR A 271 -12.64 12.81 8.76
N TRP A 272 -11.41 12.64 9.25
CA TRP A 272 -10.34 12.03 8.46
C TRP A 272 -10.69 10.60 8.04
N VAL A 273 -11.10 9.76 8.99
CA VAL A 273 -11.46 8.36 8.69
C VAL A 273 -12.70 8.27 7.82
N LEU A 274 -13.75 9.03 8.14
CA LEU A 274 -14.96 9.03 7.32
C LEU A 274 -14.67 9.44 5.87
N GLY A 275 -13.86 10.49 5.66
CA GLY A 275 -13.44 10.92 4.33
C GLY A 275 -12.63 9.85 3.59
N GLN A 276 -11.72 9.14 4.27
CA GLN A 276 -10.94 8.04 3.69
C GLN A 276 -11.80 6.81 3.35
N MET A 277 -12.78 6.47 4.18
CA MET A 277 -13.76 5.41 3.91
C MET A 277 -14.59 5.75 2.67
N LEU A 278 -15.16 6.97 2.62
CA LEU A 278 -15.93 7.46 1.47
C LEU A 278 -15.08 7.50 0.18
N GLY A 279 -13.82 7.94 0.28
CA GLY A 279 -12.89 7.95 -0.84
C GLY A 279 -12.60 6.57 -1.42
N ARG A 280 -12.41 5.53 -0.58
CA ARG A 280 -12.23 4.15 -1.07
C ARG A 280 -13.47 3.60 -1.78
N GLU A 281 -14.66 3.96 -1.30
CA GLU A 281 -15.94 3.68 -1.96
C GLU A 281 -16.23 4.61 -3.16
N LYS A 282 -15.28 5.49 -3.54
CA LYS A 282 -15.35 6.45 -4.66
C LYS A 282 -16.48 7.47 -4.53
N ARG A 283 -16.93 7.74 -3.30
CA ARG A 283 -17.95 8.72 -2.93
C ARG A 283 -17.28 10.08 -2.71
N TRP A 284 -16.65 10.60 -3.77
CA TRP A 284 -15.72 11.74 -3.69
C TRP A 284 -16.38 13.03 -3.21
N GLU A 285 -17.57 13.38 -3.71
CA GLU A 285 -18.35 14.53 -3.26
C GLU A 285 -18.60 14.51 -1.74
N GLU A 286 -18.97 13.34 -1.19
CA GLU A 286 -19.21 13.18 0.24
C GLU A 286 -17.91 13.21 1.05
N ALA A 287 -16.84 12.59 0.55
CA ALA A 287 -15.52 12.65 1.18
C ALA A 287 -15.01 14.09 1.27
N ARG A 288 -15.15 14.85 0.19
CA ARG A 288 -14.87 16.28 0.11
C ARG A 288 -15.69 17.07 1.12
N ALA A 289 -17.01 16.91 1.15
CA ALA A 289 -17.89 17.63 2.09
C ALA A 289 -17.52 17.37 3.56
N VAL A 290 -17.06 16.15 3.88
CA VAL A 290 -16.52 15.81 5.21
C VAL A 290 -15.22 16.56 5.49
N TYR A 291 -14.28 16.63 4.55
CA TYR A 291 -13.04 17.39 4.73
C TYR A 291 -13.27 18.92 4.79
N GLU A 292 -14.20 19.47 4.00
CA GLU A 292 -14.59 20.89 4.07
C GLU A 292 -15.28 21.23 5.40
N ASN A 293 -16.09 20.32 5.95
CA ASN A 293 -16.63 20.47 7.30
C ASN A 293 -15.49 20.46 8.35
N ALA A 294 -14.50 19.57 8.22
CA ALA A 294 -13.31 19.56 9.08
C ALA A 294 -12.52 20.88 9.05
N LEU A 295 -12.44 21.55 7.89
CA LEU A 295 -11.80 22.87 7.75
C LEU A 295 -12.48 23.96 8.59
N SER A 296 -13.79 23.84 8.86
CA SER A 296 -14.54 24.80 9.67
C SER A 296 -14.25 24.70 11.18
N VAL A 297 -13.83 23.52 11.65
CA VAL A 297 -13.61 23.20 13.07
C VAL A 297 -12.12 23.12 13.45
N VAL A 298 -11.22 22.87 12.49
CA VAL A 298 -9.79 22.71 12.77
C VAL A 298 -9.10 24.05 13.05
N LEU A 299 -8.46 24.14 14.21
CA LEU A 299 -7.94 25.41 14.74
C LEU A 299 -6.50 25.72 14.30
N THR A 300 -5.68 24.70 14.07
CA THR A 300 -4.25 24.87 13.74
C THR A 300 -4.04 25.10 12.24
N ALA A 301 -3.10 25.97 11.88
CA ALA A 301 -2.75 26.22 10.47
C ALA A 301 -2.30 24.94 9.75
N ARG A 302 -1.53 24.08 10.42
CA ARG A 302 -1.12 22.76 9.92
C ARG A 302 -2.32 21.82 9.71
N GLY A 303 -3.26 21.79 10.64
CA GLY A 303 -4.49 21.02 10.49
C GLY A 303 -5.35 21.52 9.32
N LYS A 304 -5.48 22.83 9.13
CA LYS A 304 -6.17 23.41 7.96
C LYS A 304 -5.52 22.94 6.66
N MET A 305 -4.21 23.10 6.52
CA MET A 305 -3.47 22.61 5.36
C MET A 305 -3.67 21.11 5.08
N TYR A 306 -3.69 20.27 6.11
CA TYR A 306 -3.92 18.83 5.97
C TYR A 306 -5.29 18.54 5.33
N TYR A 307 -6.35 19.19 5.80
CA TYR A 307 -7.69 19.04 5.21
C TYR A 307 -7.87 19.80 3.87
N GLU A 308 -7.12 20.87 3.60
CA GLU A 308 -7.02 21.49 2.26
C GLU A 308 -6.47 20.48 1.25
N CYS A 309 -5.38 19.79 1.60
CA CYS A 309 -4.79 18.73 0.79
C CYS A 309 -5.73 17.53 0.60
N ALA A 310 -6.49 17.15 1.64
CA ALA A 310 -7.46 16.06 1.58
C ALA A 310 -8.68 16.39 0.71
N ALA A 311 -9.27 17.58 0.86
CA ALA A 311 -10.38 18.07 0.05
C ALA A 311 -9.98 18.23 -1.42
N ALA A 312 -8.83 18.86 -1.70
CA ALA A 312 -8.28 18.94 -3.05
C ALA A 312 -8.01 17.54 -3.65
N GLY A 313 -7.58 16.58 -2.83
CA GLY A 313 -7.41 15.19 -3.25
C GLY A 313 -8.72 14.53 -3.67
N ALA A 314 -9.79 14.69 -2.89
CA ALA A 314 -11.11 14.17 -3.24
C ALA A 314 -11.63 14.73 -4.56
N ILE A 315 -11.58 16.07 -4.75
CA ILE A 315 -12.01 16.73 -5.98
C ILE A 315 -11.14 16.29 -7.18
N TYR A 316 -9.83 16.08 -6.98
CA TYR A 316 -8.95 15.59 -8.04
C TYR A 316 -9.33 14.17 -8.49
N GLN A 317 -9.61 13.27 -7.54
CA GLN A 317 -10.03 11.90 -7.85
C GLN A 317 -11.38 11.85 -8.56
N GLU A 318 -12.30 12.76 -8.22
CA GLU A 318 -13.57 12.95 -8.91
C GLU A 318 -13.37 13.38 -10.37
N GLY A 319 -12.62 14.47 -10.59
CA GLY A 319 -12.28 14.95 -11.94
C GLY A 319 -11.55 13.90 -12.78
N TRP A 320 -10.67 13.11 -12.15
CA TRP A 320 -9.99 11.98 -12.81
C TRP A 320 -10.92 10.80 -13.14
N ALA A 321 -11.90 10.51 -12.27
CA ALA A 321 -12.92 9.50 -12.54
C ALA A 321 -13.82 9.90 -13.72
N LEU A 322 -14.26 11.16 -13.77
CA LEU A 322 -15.01 11.75 -14.90
C LEU A 322 -14.18 11.68 -16.20
N GLU A 323 -12.90 12.05 -16.15
CA GLU A 323 -12.00 11.94 -17.31
C GLU A 323 -11.89 10.51 -17.83
N ARG A 324 -11.83 9.50 -16.95
CA ARG A 324 -11.79 8.08 -17.34
C ARG A 324 -13.10 7.58 -17.95
N LYS A 325 -14.24 8.17 -17.59
CA LYS A 325 -15.53 7.95 -18.27
C LYS A 325 -15.64 8.70 -19.61
N LYS A 326 -14.73 9.65 -19.88
CA LYS A 326 -14.74 10.61 -21.01
C LYS A 326 -15.77 11.74 -20.86
N GLU A 327 -16.21 11.98 -19.62
CA GLU A 327 -17.04 13.11 -19.19
C GLU A 327 -16.13 14.35 -19.04
N TYR A 328 -15.54 14.79 -20.17
CA TYR A 328 -14.46 15.79 -20.16
C TYR A 328 -14.92 17.21 -19.79
N ALA A 329 -16.20 17.54 -20.01
CA ALA A 329 -16.72 18.85 -19.67
C ALA A 329 -16.88 18.99 -18.15
N GLU A 330 -17.49 17.98 -17.53
CA GLU A 330 -17.61 17.85 -16.07
C GLU A 330 -16.22 17.76 -15.43
N ALA A 331 -15.33 16.89 -15.93
CA ALA A 331 -13.95 16.78 -15.42
C ALA A 331 -13.20 18.13 -15.41
N MET A 332 -13.34 18.93 -16.47
CA MET A 332 -12.74 20.27 -16.54
C MET A 332 -13.38 21.27 -15.59
N ALA A 333 -14.67 21.14 -15.29
CA ALA A 333 -15.35 21.96 -14.28
C ALA A 333 -14.90 21.59 -12.86
N THR A 334 -14.83 20.30 -12.54
CA THR A 334 -14.34 19.76 -11.26
C THR A 334 -12.88 20.15 -11.01
N TYR A 335 -12.00 20.05 -12.02
CA TYR A 335 -10.62 20.53 -11.90
C TYR A 335 -10.54 22.07 -11.75
N GLU A 336 -11.37 22.84 -12.45
CA GLU A 336 -11.43 24.29 -12.31
C GLU A 336 -11.89 24.70 -10.89
N GLU A 337 -12.88 24.01 -10.33
CA GLU A 337 -13.33 24.20 -8.95
C GLU A 337 -12.21 23.93 -7.94
N LEU A 338 -11.48 22.80 -8.09
CA LEU A 338 -10.32 22.49 -7.26
C LEU A 338 -9.32 23.66 -7.23
N VAL A 339 -8.98 24.21 -8.39
CA VAL A 339 -8.00 25.29 -8.50
C VAL A 339 -8.49 26.60 -7.87
N ASN A 340 -9.81 26.85 -7.89
CA ASN A 340 -10.42 28.02 -7.26
C ASN A 340 -10.53 27.86 -5.73
N ALA A 341 -10.94 26.69 -5.23
CA ALA A 341 -11.12 26.42 -3.81
C ALA A 341 -9.80 26.21 -3.06
N PHE A 342 -8.86 25.49 -3.68
CA PHE A 342 -7.61 25.05 -3.05
C PHE A 342 -6.40 25.37 -3.96
N PRO A 343 -5.91 26.62 -4.02
CA PRO A 343 -4.86 27.01 -4.95
C PRO A 343 -3.45 26.48 -4.61
N LYS A 344 -3.20 26.02 -3.38
CA LYS A 344 -1.85 25.64 -2.89
C LYS A 344 -1.47 24.15 -2.99
N PRO A 345 -2.35 23.17 -2.70
CA PRO A 345 -1.97 21.75 -2.69
C PRO A 345 -1.36 21.25 -4.00
N TRP A 346 -0.48 20.24 -3.92
CA TRP A 346 0.13 19.62 -5.11
C TRP A 346 -0.89 19.03 -6.12
N HIS A 347 -2.09 18.68 -5.66
CA HIS A 347 -3.22 18.29 -6.51
C HIS A 347 -3.60 19.38 -7.53
N THR A 348 -3.43 20.66 -7.19
CA THR A 348 -3.77 21.84 -8.00
C THR A 348 -2.85 21.98 -9.20
N ARG A 349 -1.53 21.88 -8.97
CA ARG A 349 -0.51 21.75 -10.03
C ARG A 349 -0.83 20.59 -10.97
N THR A 350 -1.22 19.45 -10.40
CA THR A 350 -1.55 18.24 -11.15
C THR A 350 -2.81 18.44 -12.00
N ALA A 351 -3.88 18.99 -11.42
CA ALA A 351 -5.13 19.33 -12.10
C ALA A 351 -4.89 20.29 -13.27
N LEU A 352 -4.15 21.39 -13.07
CA LEU A 352 -3.83 22.34 -14.14
C LEU A 352 -3.03 21.70 -15.29
N GLY A 353 -2.10 20.79 -14.97
CA GLY A 353 -1.40 19.99 -15.98
C GLY A 353 -2.35 19.08 -16.78
N ARG A 354 -3.28 18.39 -16.11
CA ARG A 354 -4.32 17.57 -16.77
C ARG A 354 -5.23 18.42 -17.63
N MET A 355 -5.68 19.58 -17.14
CA MET A 355 -6.52 20.53 -17.86
C MET A 355 -5.83 21.04 -19.13
N ALA A 356 -4.54 21.38 -19.07
CA ALA A 356 -3.78 21.82 -20.24
C ALA A 356 -3.69 20.72 -21.33
N VAL A 357 -3.45 19.47 -20.92
CA VAL A 357 -3.40 18.31 -21.83
C VAL A 357 -4.77 18.02 -22.45
N LEU A 358 -5.84 18.04 -21.65
CA LEU A 358 -7.21 17.84 -22.13
C LEU A 358 -7.65 18.96 -23.08
N ALA A 359 -7.38 20.21 -22.73
CA ALA A 359 -7.66 21.37 -23.57
C ALA A 359 -6.97 21.25 -24.94
N LYS A 360 -5.65 20.97 -24.96
CA LYS A 360 -4.89 20.85 -26.22
C LYS A 360 -5.30 19.63 -27.05
N GLY A 361 -5.38 18.44 -26.44
CA GLY A 361 -5.52 17.18 -27.16
C GLY A 361 -6.96 16.77 -27.47
N VAL A 362 -7.86 16.88 -26.50
CA VAL A 362 -9.24 16.36 -26.58
C VAL A 362 -10.20 17.45 -27.02
N LEU A 363 -10.20 18.59 -26.34
CA LEU A 363 -11.10 19.71 -26.61
C LEU A 363 -10.63 20.55 -27.81
N LYS A 364 -9.35 20.42 -28.20
CA LYS A 364 -8.69 21.19 -29.27
C LYS A 364 -8.80 22.71 -29.07
N ASP A 365 -8.72 23.13 -27.82
CA ASP A 365 -8.67 24.52 -27.37
C ASP A 365 -7.25 24.89 -26.88
N PRO A 366 -6.35 25.30 -27.79
CA PRO A 366 -5.01 25.73 -27.43
C PRO A 366 -5.00 27.04 -26.61
N LYS A 367 -6.05 27.87 -26.65
CA LYS A 367 -6.12 29.09 -25.81
C LYS A 367 -6.29 28.71 -24.34
N ARG A 368 -7.22 27.79 -24.06
CA ARG A 368 -7.43 27.28 -22.70
C ARG A 368 -6.22 26.48 -22.20
N ALA A 369 -5.52 25.77 -23.08
CA ALA A 369 -4.27 25.10 -22.70
C ALA A 369 -3.21 26.09 -22.18
N VAL A 370 -2.94 27.18 -22.93
CA VAL A 370 -2.01 28.25 -22.50
C VAL A 370 -2.48 28.93 -21.20
N ALA A 371 -3.78 29.15 -21.04
CA ALA A 371 -4.33 29.72 -19.80
C ALA A 371 -4.07 28.83 -18.58
N CYS A 372 -4.27 27.51 -18.70
CA CYS A 372 -3.96 26.54 -17.64
C CYS A 372 -2.45 26.51 -17.33
N GLN A 373 -1.59 26.52 -18.35
CA GLN A 373 -0.13 26.53 -18.17
C GLN A 373 0.37 27.80 -17.46
N ARG A 374 -0.11 28.99 -17.86
CA ARG A 374 0.23 30.27 -17.19
C ARG A 374 -0.22 30.29 -15.74
N ARG A 375 -1.41 29.75 -15.46
CA ARG A 375 -1.95 29.65 -14.09
C ARG A 375 -1.17 28.67 -13.22
N LEU A 376 -0.65 27.58 -13.79
CA LEU A 376 0.25 26.65 -13.11
C LEU A 376 1.53 27.36 -12.68
N ILE A 377 2.19 28.08 -13.59
CA ILE A 377 3.41 28.86 -13.28
C ILE A 377 3.13 29.91 -12.20
N ALA A 378 1.99 30.61 -12.29
CA ALA A 378 1.64 31.66 -11.33
C ALA A 378 1.33 31.14 -9.90
N LEU A 379 0.74 29.94 -9.77
CA LEU A 379 0.40 29.34 -8.47
C LEU A 379 1.53 28.48 -7.88
N HIS A 380 2.42 27.95 -8.71
CA HIS A 380 3.51 27.06 -8.31
C HIS A 380 4.85 27.46 -8.96
N PRO A 381 5.35 28.70 -8.74
CA PRO A 381 6.50 29.24 -9.46
C PRO A 381 7.83 28.54 -9.18
N GLY A 382 7.95 27.85 -8.04
CA GLY A 382 9.15 27.07 -7.68
C GLY A 382 9.29 25.74 -8.42
N ASN A 383 8.32 25.32 -9.23
CA ASN A 383 8.40 24.01 -9.87
C ASN A 383 9.43 23.99 -11.01
N ASP A 384 10.34 23.01 -10.98
CA ASP A 384 11.45 22.82 -11.94
C ASP A 384 10.99 22.71 -13.41
N ASN A 385 9.71 22.39 -13.64
CA ASN A 385 9.13 22.34 -14.99
C ASN A 385 8.64 23.69 -15.51
N CYS A 386 8.54 24.74 -14.68
CA CYS A 386 8.01 26.04 -15.08
C CYS A 386 8.77 26.71 -16.24
N PRO A 387 10.12 26.65 -16.33
CA PRO A 387 10.84 27.13 -17.51
C PRO A 387 10.43 26.37 -18.78
N ARG A 388 10.38 25.03 -18.72
CA ARG A 388 9.94 24.19 -19.85
C ARG A 388 8.49 24.49 -20.26
N ILE A 389 7.58 24.62 -19.30
CA ILE A 389 6.16 24.95 -19.55
C ILE A 389 6.03 26.34 -20.19
N GLN A 390 6.90 27.29 -19.82
CA GLN A 390 6.95 28.62 -20.43
C GLN A 390 7.40 28.56 -21.90
N LEU A 391 8.32 27.65 -22.28
CA LEU A 391 8.67 27.41 -23.68
C LEU A 391 7.60 26.63 -24.45
N ASP A 392 6.91 25.67 -23.81
CA ASP A 392 5.73 25.00 -24.40
C ASP A 392 4.63 26.00 -24.77
N ILE A 393 4.44 27.04 -23.96
CA ILE A 393 3.52 28.16 -24.26
C ILE A 393 3.94 28.89 -25.55
N VAL A 394 5.25 29.14 -25.77
CA VAL A 394 5.76 29.76 -27.01
C VAL A 394 5.37 28.92 -28.23
N ASP A 395 5.56 27.61 -28.18
CA ASP A 395 5.23 26.71 -29.30
C ASP A 395 3.71 26.65 -29.57
N VAL A 396 2.86 26.64 -28.55
CA VAL A 396 1.40 26.69 -28.71
C VAL A 396 0.96 28.04 -29.31
N LEU A 397 1.52 29.16 -28.83
CA LEU A 397 1.23 30.49 -29.35
C LEU A 397 1.66 30.62 -30.83
N ARG A 398 2.88 30.20 -31.17
CA ARG A 398 3.44 30.28 -32.53
C ARG A 398 2.73 29.35 -33.52
N ARG A 399 2.53 28.07 -33.16
CA ARG A 399 2.06 27.03 -34.09
C ARG A 399 0.54 26.88 -34.13
N ASP A 400 -0.09 26.76 -32.97
CA ASP A 400 -1.51 26.42 -32.87
C ASP A 400 -2.40 27.67 -32.93
N LEU A 401 -1.96 28.77 -32.30
CA LEU A 401 -2.73 30.03 -32.21
C LEU A 401 -2.32 31.08 -33.25
N LYS A 402 -1.11 30.99 -33.80
CA LYS A 402 -0.48 32.00 -34.68
C LYS A 402 -0.40 33.39 -34.03
N ASP A 403 -0.33 33.43 -32.70
CA ASP A 403 -0.09 34.64 -31.92
C ASP A 403 1.42 34.86 -31.79
N TYR A 404 2.01 35.37 -32.87
CA TYR A 404 3.46 35.57 -32.98
C TYR A 404 3.99 36.63 -32.02
N ALA A 405 3.21 37.70 -31.77
CA ALA A 405 3.54 38.73 -30.80
C ALA A 405 3.49 38.17 -29.37
N GLY A 406 2.45 37.40 -29.02
CA GLY A 406 2.36 36.69 -27.75
C GLY A 406 3.47 35.65 -27.55
N ALA A 407 3.89 34.97 -28.62
CA ALA A 407 5.02 34.02 -28.58
C ALA A 407 6.36 34.73 -28.29
N VAL A 408 6.62 35.88 -28.92
CA VAL A 408 7.79 36.73 -28.61
C VAL A 408 7.77 37.21 -27.16
N GLU A 409 6.62 37.68 -26.67
CA GLU A 409 6.54 38.14 -25.27
C GLU A 409 6.63 36.98 -24.26
N ALA A 410 6.21 35.77 -24.63
CA ALA A 410 6.43 34.58 -23.82
C ALA A 410 7.93 34.21 -23.73
N CYS A 411 8.71 34.32 -24.82
CA CYS A 411 10.17 34.20 -24.76
C CYS A 411 10.81 35.32 -23.91
N ARG A 412 10.40 36.58 -24.07
CA ARG A 412 10.92 37.68 -23.23
C ARG A 412 10.58 37.49 -21.75
N THR A 413 9.42 36.92 -21.45
CA THR A 413 9.04 36.55 -20.09
C THR A 413 9.92 35.43 -19.56
N PHE A 414 10.26 34.43 -20.38
CA PHE A 414 11.24 33.39 -20.03
C PHE A 414 12.59 34.00 -19.63
N LEU A 415 13.17 34.83 -20.50
CA LEU A 415 14.47 35.48 -20.29
C LEU A 415 14.52 36.35 -19.01
N ARG A 416 13.41 36.99 -18.64
CA ARG A 416 13.31 37.79 -17.41
C ARG A 416 13.08 36.95 -16.15
N SER A 417 12.34 35.84 -16.26
CA SER A 417 11.94 35.02 -15.11
C SER A 417 12.97 33.94 -14.76
N TYR A 418 13.73 33.47 -15.76
CA TYR A 418 14.69 32.37 -15.63
C TYR A 418 16.06 32.75 -16.22
N PRO A 419 16.69 33.88 -15.82
CA PRO A 419 17.89 34.42 -16.48
C PRO A 419 19.16 33.57 -16.36
N LYS A 420 19.11 32.48 -15.57
CA LYS A 420 20.19 31.48 -15.41
C LYS A 420 19.89 30.14 -16.09
N ASP A 421 18.75 29.99 -16.76
CA ASP A 421 18.38 28.73 -17.41
C ASP A 421 19.14 28.57 -18.73
N ASP A 422 19.74 27.40 -18.96
CA ASP A 422 20.53 27.05 -20.16
C ASP A 422 19.80 27.35 -21.48
N ARG A 423 18.47 27.38 -21.47
CA ARG A 423 17.64 27.63 -22.66
C ARG A 423 17.44 29.13 -22.93
N CYS A 424 18.12 30.02 -22.21
CA CYS A 424 18.11 31.46 -22.51
C CYS A 424 18.59 31.80 -23.94
N PRO A 425 19.71 31.24 -24.47
CA PRO A 425 20.10 31.44 -25.86
C PRO A 425 19.03 30.90 -26.83
N GLU A 426 18.35 29.79 -26.51
CA GLU A 426 17.25 29.24 -27.31
C GLU A 426 16.05 30.19 -27.35
N ALA A 427 15.63 30.72 -26.19
CA ALA A 427 14.54 31.69 -26.10
C ALA A 427 14.85 32.98 -26.88
N GLN A 428 16.10 33.45 -26.81
CA GLN A 428 16.59 34.62 -27.57
C GLN A 428 16.62 34.34 -29.08
N LEU A 429 17.07 33.14 -29.51
CA LEU A 429 17.07 32.72 -30.91
C LEU A 429 15.63 32.66 -31.47
N ARG A 430 14.72 32.05 -30.71
CA ARG A 430 13.28 31.94 -31.04
C ARG A 430 12.65 33.31 -31.26
N ILE A 431 13.00 34.34 -30.49
CA ILE A 431 12.52 35.72 -30.73
C ILE A 431 12.97 36.19 -32.12
N GLY A 432 14.26 36.09 -32.43
CA GLY A 432 14.81 36.48 -33.74
C GLY A 432 14.16 35.73 -34.90
N GLU A 433 13.92 34.42 -34.75
CA GLU A 433 13.22 33.61 -35.76
C GLU A 433 11.78 34.06 -35.98
N ILE A 434 10.98 34.22 -34.92
CA ILE A 434 9.57 34.62 -35.02
C ILE A 434 9.48 36.02 -35.65
N SER A 435 10.35 36.95 -35.20
CA SER A 435 10.46 38.29 -35.79
C SER A 435 10.76 38.22 -37.29
N ARG A 436 11.71 37.39 -37.74
CA ARG A 436 12.10 37.30 -39.16
C ARG A 436 11.08 36.56 -40.03
N GLN A 437 10.60 35.41 -39.57
CA GLN A 437 9.83 34.46 -40.39
C GLN A 437 8.33 34.77 -40.38
N ASP A 438 7.78 35.02 -39.18
CA ASP A 438 6.34 35.09 -38.96
C ASP A 438 5.84 36.55 -38.95
N LEU A 439 6.53 37.44 -38.22
CA LEU A 439 6.21 38.88 -38.16
C LEU A 439 6.79 39.69 -39.33
N LYS A 440 7.87 39.20 -39.97
CA LYS A 440 8.62 39.86 -41.07
C LYS A 440 9.29 41.19 -40.65
N GLU A 441 9.58 41.33 -39.37
CA GLU A 441 10.29 42.47 -38.77
C GLU A 441 11.81 42.26 -38.84
N THR A 442 12.39 42.44 -40.02
CA THR A 442 13.82 42.18 -40.28
C THR A 442 14.75 42.92 -39.32
N GLU A 443 14.51 44.20 -39.03
CA GLU A 443 15.34 44.97 -38.10
C GLU A 443 15.26 44.46 -36.66
N ALA A 444 14.06 44.02 -36.22
CA ALA A 444 13.90 43.42 -34.90
C ALA A 444 14.69 42.11 -34.82
N ALA A 445 14.53 41.23 -35.81
CA ALA A 445 15.31 39.99 -35.89
C ALA A 445 16.83 40.24 -35.87
N VAL A 446 17.33 41.22 -36.62
CA VAL A 446 18.76 41.60 -36.64
C VAL A 446 19.25 42.07 -35.27
N ARG A 447 18.44 42.84 -34.51
CA ARG A 447 18.78 43.23 -33.14
C ARG A 447 18.85 42.02 -32.22
N GLU A 448 17.85 41.14 -32.28
CA GLU A 448 17.72 40.01 -31.36
C GLU A 448 18.78 38.92 -31.62
N TYR A 449 19.16 38.67 -32.88
CA TYR A 449 20.30 37.81 -33.22
C TYR A 449 21.65 38.41 -32.81
N ARG A 450 21.85 39.75 -32.96
CA ARG A 450 23.05 40.42 -32.45
C ARG A 450 23.14 40.36 -30.93
N ALA A 451 22.00 40.49 -30.24
CA ALA A 451 21.92 40.36 -28.79
C ALA A 451 22.30 38.95 -28.33
N LEU A 452 21.87 37.89 -29.03
CA LEU A 452 22.34 36.52 -28.74
C LEU A 452 23.87 36.42 -28.81
N LEU A 453 24.47 36.91 -29.89
CA LEU A 453 25.92 36.88 -30.12
C LEU A 453 26.74 37.73 -29.14
N SER A 454 26.14 38.72 -28.49
CA SER A 454 26.81 39.55 -27.48
C SER A 454 26.61 39.06 -26.05
N THR A 455 25.43 38.49 -25.75
CA THR A 455 25.03 38.10 -24.40
C THR A 455 25.39 36.65 -24.09
N TYR A 456 25.42 35.78 -25.11
CA TYR A 456 25.72 34.35 -24.98
C TYR A 456 26.83 33.94 -25.98
N PRO A 457 28.02 34.59 -25.95
CA PRO A 457 29.05 34.43 -26.98
C PRO A 457 29.59 33.00 -27.11
N ASP A 458 29.50 32.20 -26.03
CA ASP A 458 29.98 30.83 -25.95
C ASP A 458 28.88 29.78 -26.24
N SER A 459 27.66 30.20 -26.59
CA SER A 459 26.56 29.28 -26.93
C SER A 459 26.69 28.75 -28.36
N ASP A 460 26.47 27.44 -28.56
CA ASP A 460 26.48 26.79 -29.87
C ASP A 460 25.43 27.37 -30.85
N LEU A 461 24.34 27.91 -30.30
CA LEU A 461 23.30 28.64 -31.04
C LEU A 461 23.80 29.99 -31.64
N CYS A 462 25.01 30.44 -31.32
CA CYS A 462 25.67 31.55 -32.02
C CYS A 462 25.77 31.30 -33.53
N ALA A 463 25.98 30.05 -33.95
CA ALA A 463 26.04 29.73 -35.37
C ALA A 463 24.68 29.96 -36.06
N ASP A 464 23.58 29.54 -35.43
CA ASP A 464 22.22 29.77 -35.92
C ASP A 464 21.83 31.25 -35.89
N ALA A 465 22.32 32.03 -34.91
CA ALA A 465 22.17 33.48 -34.89
C ALA A 465 22.93 34.17 -36.04
N LEU A 466 24.16 33.72 -36.36
CA LEU A 466 24.92 34.21 -37.52
C LEU A 466 24.19 33.88 -38.84
N ALA A 467 23.59 32.70 -38.96
CA ALA A 467 22.77 32.35 -40.11
C ALA A 467 21.46 33.14 -40.17
N GLY A 468 20.83 33.38 -39.02
CA GLY A 468 19.68 34.28 -38.88
C GLY A 468 19.98 35.69 -39.39
N LEU A 469 21.14 36.25 -39.02
CA LEU A 469 21.62 37.54 -39.53
C LEU A 469 21.84 37.54 -41.04
N ALA A 470 22.49 36.51 -41.58
CA ALA A 470 22.71 36.37 -43.01
C ALA A 470 21.42 36.26 -43.84
N LEU A 471 20.40 35.59 -43.28
CA LEU A 471 19.08 35.46 -43.90
C LEU A 471 18.21 36.72 -43.72
N ALA A 472 18.55 37.59 -42.77
CA ALA A 472 17.92 38.89 -42.58
C ALA A 472 18.58 40.00 -43.41
N ASP A 473 19.90 39.95 -43.58
CA ASP A 473 20.71 40.86 -44.38
C ASP A 473 21.56 40.07 -45.41
N PRO A 474 21.07 39.94 -46.66
CA PRO A 474 21.79 39.23 -47.72
C PRO A 474 23.18 39.79 -48.04
N GLY A 475 23.46 41.07 -47.71
CA GLY A 475 24.77 41.67 -47.90
C GLY A 475 25.85 41.06 -46.98
N LEU A 476 25.43 40.54 -45.82
CA LEU A 476 26.31 39.87 -44.86
C LEU A 476 26.48 38.36 -45.13
N ALA A 477 25.72 37.77 -46.06
CA ALA A 477 25.62 36.32 -46.21
C ALA A 477 26.97 35.61 -46.42
N MET A 478 27.80 36.10 -47.37
CA MET A 478 29.11 35.49 -47.62
C MET A 478 30.07 35.65 -46.42
N GLN A 479 30.01 36.78 -45.71
CA GLN A 479 30.84 37.03 -44.54
C GLN A 479 30.43 36.15 -43.35
N MET A 480 29.12 36.03 -43.08
CA MET A 480 28.61 35.18 -42.00
C MET A 480 28.82 33.70 -42.31
N HIS A 481 28.64 33.24 -43.55
CA HIS A 481 28.93 31.87 -43.94
C HIS A 481 30.40 31.50 -43.66
N GLN A 482 31.35 32.35 -44.08
CA GLN A 482 32.78 32.17 -43.76
C GLN A 482 33.05 32.22 -42.25
N ARG A 483 32.38 33.10 -41.50
CA ARG A 483 32.52 33.18 -40.04
C ARG A 483 32.00 31.93 -39.34
N ILE A 484 30.88 31.36 -39.77
CA ILE A 484 30.35 30.10 -39.22
C ILE A 484 31.34 28.97 -39.51
N LEU A 485 31.77 28.77 -40.76
CA LEU A 485 32.75 27.73 -41.11
C LEU A 485 34.08 27.83 -40.35
N LYS A 486 34.52 29.05 -39.99
CA LYS A 486 35.74 29.29 -39.22
C LYS A 486 35.57 29.08 -37.71
N THR A 487 34.43 29.47 -37.15
CA THR A 487 34.20 29.53 -35.69
C THR A 487 33.51 28.28 -35.17
N PHE A 488 32.58 27.74 -35.97
CA PHE A 488 31.78 26.55 -35.68
C PHE A 488 31.89 25.59 -36.89
N PRO A 489 33.06 24.95 -37.11
CA PRO A 489 33.30 24.10 -38.28
C PRO A 489 32.36 22.87 -38.36
N HIS A 490 31.74 22.52 -37.24
CA HIS A 490 30.73 21.47 -37.11
C HIS A 490 29.28 22.00 -37.05
N SER A 491 29.05 23.31 -37.23
CA SER A 491 27.66 23.81 -37.18
C SER A 491 26.91 23.62 -38.50
N VAL A 492 25.67 23.18 -38.32
CA VAL A 492 24.61 23.07 -39.31
C VAL A 492 24.28 24.42 -40.00
N ALA A 493 24.56 25.53 -39.33
CA ALA A 493 24.06 26.84 -39.73
C ALA A 493 24.77 27.37 -41.00
N ALA A 494 25.99 26.92 -41.28
CA ALA A 494 26.71 27.27 -42.51
C ALA A 494 25.93 26.86 -43.77
N ASP A 495 25.28 25.68 -43.73
CA ASP A 495 24.44 25.16 -44.81
C ASP A 495 23.26 26.08 -45.12
N ALA A 496 22.66 26.73 -44.13
CA ALA A 496 21.54 27.66 -44.35
C ALA A 496 21.96 28.90 -45.15
N VAL A 497 23.24 29.29 -45.04
CA VAL A 497 23.81 30.50 -45.65
C VAL A 497 24.59 30.23 -46.93
N ASP A 498 24.99 28.98 -47.23
CA ASP A 498 25.72 28.68 -48.45
C ASP A 498 24.89 29.06 -49.70
N THR A 499 25.35 30.04 -50.46
CA THR A 499 24.74 30.47 -51.72
C THR A 499 25.26 29.69 -52.94
N SER A 500 26.18 28.73 -52.75
CA SER A 500 26.79 27.98 -53.84
C SER A 500 25.81 27.02 -54.53
N ARG A 501 25.99 26.83 -55.84
CA ARG A 501 25.18 25.89 -56.63
C ARG A 501 25.40 24.43 -56.19
N ALA A 502 26.61 24.10 -55.75
CA ALA A 502 26.96 22.76 -55.29
C ALA A 502 26.32 22.44 -53.93
N GLY A 503 26.47 23.32 -52.94
CA GLY A 503 25.86 23.11 -51.62
C GLY A 503 24.34 23.26 -51.64
N LYS A 504 23.75 24.05 -52.55
CA LYS A 504 22.30 23.98 -52.81
C LYS A 504 21.86 22.59 -53.29
N ALA A 505 22.51 22.03 -54.30
CA ALA A 505 22.17 20.70 -54.81
C ALA A 505 22.42 19.57 -53.77
N ALA A 506 23.46 19.71 -52.94
CA ALA A 506 23.74 18.81 -51.83
C ALA A 506 22.62 18.85 -50.77
N ARG A 507 22.23 20.05 -50.30
CA ARG A 507 21.13 20.26 -49.35
C ARG A 507 19.80 19.75 -49.90
N ASP A 508 19.46 20.05 -51.15
CA ASP A 508 18.21 19.56 -51.78
C ASP A 508 18.14 18.02 -51.79
N LYS A 509 19.28 17.34 -52.01
CA LYS A 509 19.37 15.87 -52.01
C LYS A 509 19.33 15.29 -50.59
N ALA A 510 20.05 15.89 -49.63
CA ALA A 510 20.02 15.50 -48.22
C ALA A 510 18.64 15.69 -47.60
N ALA A 511 18.00 16.85 -47.83
CA ALA A 511 16.66 17.16 -47.36
C ALA A 511 15.60 16.22 -47.97
N LYS A 512 15.76 15.82 -49.24
CA LYS A 512 14.88 14.82 -49.87
C LYS A 512 14.98 13.45 -49.19
N LEU A 513 16.20 12.98 -48.93
CA LEU A 513 16.44 11.73 -48.20
C LEU A 513 15.86 11.82 -46.79
N LEU A 514 16.16 12.89 -46.06
CA LEU A 514 15.71 13.07 -44.68
C LEU A 514 14.18 13.11 -44.56
N ARG A 515 13.48 13.82 -45.47
CA ARG A 515 12.00 13.79 -45.52
C ARG A 515 11.47 12.36 -45.73
N THR A 516 12.14 11.54 -46.53
CA THR A 516 11.74 10.14 -46.70
C THR A 516 12.06 9.27 -45.49
N THR A 517 13.19 9.46 -44.81
CA THR A 517 13.55 8.69 -43.61
C THR A 517 12.69 9.08 -42.41
N THR A 518 12.38 10.36 -42.17
CA THR A 518 11.43 10.78 -41.13
C THR A 518 10.05 10.14 -41.34
N ALA A 519 9.52 10.19 -42.56
CA ALA A 519 8.22 9.58 -42.90
C ALA A 519 8.21 8.04 -42.82
N LEU A 520 9.37 7.39 -42.93
CA LEU A 520 9.54 5.96 -42.69
C LEU A 520 9.71 5.67 -41.19
N THR A 521 10.41 6.53 -40.44
CA THR A 521 10.67 6.36 -39.00
C THR A 521 9.37 6.36 -38.22
N SER A 522 8.47 7.31 -38.48
CA SER A 522 7.12 7.30 -37.87
C SER A 522 6.34 6.00 -38.17
N LYS A 523 6.50 5.43 -39.37
CA LYS A 523 5.85 4.16 -39.73
C LYS A 523 6.51 2.94 -39.08
N ALA A 524 7.83 2.96 -38.93
CA ALA A 524 8.60 1.93 -38.24
C ALA A 524 8.24 1.89 -36.76
N VAL A 525 8.26 3.04 -36.07
CA VAL A 525 7.90 3.19 -34.65
C VAL A 525 6.45 2.79 -34.41
N ILE A 526 5.48 3.27 -35.21
CA ILE A 526 4.06 2.86 -35.08
C ILE A 526 3.90 1.33 -35.28
N SER A 527 4.69 0.72 -36.16
CA SER A 527 4.65 -0.73 -36.38
C SER A 527 5.26 -1.50 -35.20
N GLY A 528 6.42 -1.07 -34.68
CA GLY A 528 7.02 -1.65 -33.48
C GLY A 528 6.11 -1.55 -32.24
N GLN A 529 5.54 -0.37 -31.97
CA GLN A 529 4.56 -0.16 -30.90
C GLN A 529 3.33 -1.07 -31.04
N ARG A 530 2.86 -1.34 -32.27
CA ARG A 530 1.77 -2.29 -32.52
C ARG A 530 2.19 -3.72 -32.23
N ALA A 531 3.38 -4.16 -32.65
CA ALA A 531 3.89 -5.49 -32.34
C ALA A 531 3.90 -5.74 -30.82
N VAL A 532 4.50 -4.84 -30.05
CA VAL A 532 4.57 -4.89 -28.58
C VAL A 532 3.18 -4.91 -27.91
N ARG A 533 2.21 -4.15 -28.46
CA ARG A 533 0.83 -4.19 -27.98
C ARG A 533 0.19 -5.56 -28.21
N TYR A 534 0.44 -6.20 -29.36
CA TYR A 534 -0.07 -7.53 -29.66
C TYR A 534 0.66 -8.63 -28.88
N GLU A 535 1.94 -8.45 -28.56
CA GLU A 535 2.71 -9.36 -27.72
C GLU A 535 2.12 -9.44 -26.30
N LYS A 536 1.92 -8.29 -25.64
CA LYS A 536 1.23 -8.22 -24.33
C LYS A 536 -0.19 -8.78 -24.36
N LEU A 537 -0.87 -8.70 -25.50
CA LEU A 537 -2.19 -9.32 -25.69
C LEU A 537 -2.07 -10.85 -25.87
N ALA A 538 -1.06 -11.33 -26.59
CA ALA A 538 -0.77 -12.76 -26.76
C ALA A 538 -0.44 -13.42 -25.42
N GLU A 539 0.45 -12.82 -24.62
CA GLU A 539 0.77 -13.26 -23.25
C GLU A 539 -0.48 -13.36 -22.37
N ARG A 540 -1.29 -12.30 -22.33
CA ARG A 540 -2.56 -12.27 -21.57
C ARG A 540 -3.61 -13.24 -22.09
N SER A 541 -3.51 -13.73 -23.32
CA SER A 541 -4.35 -14.80 -23.85
C SER A 541 -3.81 -16.18 -23.46
N ARG A 542 -2.49 -16.41 -23.58
CA ARG A 542 -1.82 -17.65 -23.10
C ARG A 542 -2.08 -17.89 -21.61
N ALA A 543 -1.90 -16.85 -20.78
CA ALA A 543 -2.15 -16.90 -19.34
C ALA A 543 -3.63 -17.17 -18.97
N ARG A 544 -4.56 -17.02 -19.91
CA ARG A 544 -5.99 -17.34 -19.75
C ARG A 544 -6.41 -18.63 -20.47
N GLY A 545 -5.47 -19.41 -21.01
CA GLY A 545 -5.75 -20.63 -21.78
C GLY A 545 -6.36 -20.41 -23.16
N ASP A 546 -6.47 -19.17 -23.63
CA ASP A 546 -7.07 -18.81 -24.93
C ASP A 546 -6.02 -18.94 -26.05
N VAL A 547 -5.76 -20.19 -26.45
CA VAL A 547 -4.69 -20.57 -27.40
C VAL A 547 -4.93 -19.98 -28.79
N GLU A 548 -6.18 -19.98 -29.28
CA GLU A 548 -6.51 -19.48 -30.62
C GLU A 548 -6.25 -17.96 -30.73
N LYS A 549 -6.69 -17.21 -29.72
CA LYS A 549 -6.46 -15.75 -29.67
C LYS A 549 -5.01 -15.41 -29.41
N ALA A 550 -4.30 -16.21 -28.61
CA ALA A 550 -2.86 -16.09 -28.44
C ALA A 550 -2.09 -16.28 -29.77
N ARG A 551 -2.48 -17.28 -30.58
CA ARG A 551 -1.92 -17.50 -31.92
C ARG A 551 -2.20 -16.33 -32.85
N LYS A 552 -3.46 -15.90 -32.96
CA LYS A 552 -3.87 -14.73 -33.77
C LYS A 552 -3.11 -13.45 -33.40
N TYR A 553 -2.83 -13.24 -32.12
CA TYR A 553 -2.01 -12.11 -31.68
C TYR A 553 -0.53 -12.28 -32.02
N ALA A 554 0.03 -13.50 -31.94
CA ALA A 554 1.39 -13.79 -32.40
C ALA A 554 1.57 -13.53 -33.91
N ASP A 555 0.60 -13.91 -34.75
CA ASP A 555 0.60 -13.61 -36.19
C ASP A 555 0.64 -12.09 -36.47
N TYR A 556 -0.01 -11.29 -35.60
CA TYR A 556 0.08 -9.83 -35.67
C TYR A 556 1.43 -9.29 -35.17
N VAL A 557 2.04 -9.88 -34.13
CA VAL A 557 3.40 -9.54 -33.71
C VAL A 557 4.38 -9.72 -34.87
N GLU A 558 4.35 -10.87 -35.54
CA GLU A 558 5.20 -11.15 -36.70
C GLU A 558 4.96 -10.15 -37.83
N LYS A 559 3.70 -9.97 -38.25
CA LYS A 559 3.33 -9.04 -39.32
C LYS A 559 3.82 -7.61 -39.08
N PHE A 560 3.65 -7.09 -37.87
CA PHE A 560 4.08 -5.73 -37.54
C PHE A 560 5.59 -5.62 -37.34
N SER A 561 6.26 -6.68 -36.86
CA SER A 561 7.72 -6.75 -36.75
C SER A 561 8.40 -6.76 -38.12
N VAL A 562 7.89 -7.54 -39.08
CA VAL A 562 8.38 -7.56 -40.47
C VAL A 562 8.19 -6.20 -41.15
N ALA A 563 7.03 -5.57 -40.95
CA ALA A 563 6.77 -4.23 -41.47
C ALA A 563 7.72 -3.18 -40.87
N ALA A 564 8.02 -3.28 -39.56
CA ALA A 564 8.97 -2.41 -38.88
C ALA A 564 10.39 -2.56 -39.44
N ARG A 565 10.94 -3.79 -39.49
CA ARG A 565 12.28 -4.09 -40.03
C ARG A 565 12.47 -3.55 -41.45
N LYS A 566 11.51 -3.80 -42.35
CA LYS A 566 11.56 -3.32 -43.74
C LYS A 566 11.64 -1.79 -43.86
N HIS A 567 11.07 -1.06 -42.90
CA HIS A 567 11.23 0.39 -42.83
C HIS A 567 12.59 0.77 -42.23
N SER A 568 13.04 0.10 -41.16
CA SER A 568 14.35 0.29 -40.54
C SER A 568 15.52 0.12 -41.51
N ASP A 569 15.58 -0.97 -42.30
CA ASP A 569 16.70 -1.24 -43.22
C ASP A 569 16.93 -0.07 -44.20
N ARG A 570 15.83 0.49 -44.70
CA ARG A 570 15.87 1.65 -45.59
C ARG A 570 16.26 2.93 -44.86
N ILE A 571 15.75 3.17 -43.65
CA ILE A 571 16.15 4.32 -42.83
C ILE A 571 17.65 4.28 -42.58
N LEU A 572 18.20 3.14 -42.14
CA LEU A 572 19.63 2.98 -41.89
C LEU A 572 20.48 3.22 -43.16
N THR A 573 20.05 2.70 -44.31
CA THR A 573 20.74 2.88 -45.61
C THR A 573 20.73 4.34 -46.06
N ASP A 574 19.56 4.98 -46.03
CA ASP A 574 19.39 6.39 -46.44
C ASP A 574 20.12 7.33 -45.45
N CYS A 575 20.12 7.03 -44.14
CA CYS A 575 20.86 7.78 -43.12
C CYS A 575 22.37 7.62 -43.24
N ALA A 576 22.90 6.40 -43.45
CA ALA A 576 24.32 6.17 -43.72
C ALA A 576 24.78 6.90 -45.00
N THR A 577 23.90 7.01 -46.00
CA THR A 577 24.16 7.81 -47.21
C THR A 577 24.22 9.30 -46.91
N ILE A 578 23.41 9.81 -45.98
CA ILE A 578 23.49 11.20 -45.51
C ILE A 578 24.81 11.44 -44.75
N LEU A 579 25.12 10.61 -43.76
CA LEU A 579 26.34 10.72 -42.94
C LEU A 579 27.62 10.69 -43.79
N LYS A 580 27.69 9.80 -44.78
CA LYS A 580 28.86 9.66 -45.67
C LYS A 580 28.92 10.74 -46.77
N GLY A 581 27.78 11.20 -47.27
CA GLY A 581 27.70 12.11 -48.41
C GLY A 581 27.70 13.60 -48.04
N TYR A 582 27.18 13.94 -46.85
CA TYR A 582 26.97 15.31 -46.39
C TYR A 582 27.33 15.42 -44.90
N PRO A 583 28.60 15.21 -44.53
CA PRO A 583 29.03 15.26 -43.13
C PRO A 583 28.90 16.65 -42.50
N ALA A 584 28.56 17.69 -43.28
CA ALA A 584 28.22 19.05 -42.83
C ALA A 584 26.88 19.14 -42.06
N PHE A 585 26.77 18.29 -41.04
CA PHE A 585 26.04 18.48 -39.79
C PHE A 585 24.51 18.56 -39.80
N HIS A 586 23.80 19.41 -40.55
CA HIS A 586 22.33 19.55 -40.35
C HIS A 586 21.59 18.21 -40.49
N HIS A 587 21.76 17.62 -41.67
CA HIS A 587 21.09 16.38 -42.03
C HIS A 587 21.80 15.17 -41.43
N ALA A 588 23.10 15.27 -41.17
CA ALA A 588 23.90 14.23 -40.50
C ALA A 588 23.46 14.02 -39.05
N ARG A 589 23.25 15.11 -38.28
CA ARG A 589 22.78 15.07 -36.89
C ARG A 589 21.43 14.38 -36.78
N GLU A 590 20.46 14.80 -37.59
CA GLU A 590 19.12 14.25 -37.58
C GLU A 590 19.08 12.81 -38.14
N ALA A 591 19.95 12.47 -39.10
CA ALA A 591 20.15 11.08 -39.54
C ALA A 591 20.69 10.19 -38.42
N GLN A 592 21.66 10.66 -37.62
CA GLN A 592 22.18 9.90 -36.47
C GLN A 592 21.13 9.74 -35.36
N ARG A 593 20.31 10.77 -35.08
CA ARG A 593 19.16 10.65 -34.16
C ARG A 593 18.11 9.65 -34.66
N GLN A 594 17.84 9.60 -35.96
CA GLN A 594 16.94 8.59 -36.55
C GLN A 594 17.52 7.17 -36.47
N ILE A 595 18.84 7.01 -36.61
CA ILE A 595 19.52 5.74 -36.35
C ILE A 595 19.34 5.31 -34.88
N ILE A 596 19.59 6.21 -33.91
CA ILE A 596 19.38 5.94 -32.47
C ILE A 596 17.93 5.51 -32.19
N SER A 597 16.93 6.25 -32.70
CA SER A 597 15.51 5.90 -32.53
C SER A 597 15.14 4.56 -33.18
N VAL A 598 15.73 4.20 -34.33
CA VAL A 598 15.51 2.86 -34.91
C VAL A 598 16.01 1.75 -33.98
N TYR A 599 17.20 1.89 -33.38
CA TYR A 599 17.70 0.89 -32.44
C TYR A 599 16.93 0.87 -31.12
N ALA A 600 16.62 2.03 -30.53
CA ALA A 600 15.91 2.14 -29.26
C ALA A 600 14.41 1.80 -29.35
N ASP A 601 13.66 2.46 -30.24
CA ASP A 601 12.20 2.36 -30.28
C ASP A 601 11.68 1.17 -31.08
N VAL A 602 12.39 0.81 -32.17
CA VAL A 602 11.93 -0.18 -33.14
C VAL A 602 12.55 -1.55 -32.89
N PHE A 603 13.88 -1.63 -32.74
CA PHE A 603 14.57 -2.88 -32.44
C PHE A 603 14.62 -3.21 -30.96
N ARG A 604 14.58 -2.20 -30.08
CA ARG A 604 14.69 -2.34 -28.61
C ARG A 604 16.01 -3.01 -28.20
N ASP A 605 17.05 -2.63 -28.91
CA ASP A 605 18.42 -3.08 -28.67
C ASP A 605 19.14 -1.94 -27.94
N ALA A 606 19.13 -2.02 -26.61
CA ALA A 606 19.72 -0.99 -25.75
C ALA A 606 21.26 -0.90 -25.90
N GLU A 607 21.94 -2.01 -26.21
CA GLU A 607 23.40 -1.99 -26.46
C GLU A 607 23.72 -1.30 -27.79
N ALA A 608 23.02 -1.66 -28.86
CA ALA A 608 23.20 -1.00 -30.15
C ALA A 608 22.74 0.47 -30.11
N ALA A 609 21.65 0.80 -29.40
CA ALA A 609 21.22 2.18 -29.19
C ALA A 609 22.28 2.99 -28.44
N ASN A 610 22.85 2.46 -27.36
CA ASN A 610 23.93 3.13 -26.63
C ASN A 610 25.23 3.25 -27.45
N HIS A 611 25.56 2.27 -28.29
CA HIS A 611 26.64 2.42 -29.27
C HIS A 611 26.38 3.61 -30.22
N GLN A 612 25.16 3.74 -30.75
CA GLN A 612 24.81 4.84 -31.66
C GLN A 612 24.74 6.20 -30.93
N ARG A 613 24.39 6.23 -29.64
CA ARG A 613 24.52 7.41 -28.77
C ARG A 613 25.99 7.81 -28.55
N ARG A 614 26.89 6.86 -28.25
CA ARG A 614 28.33 7.14 -28.13
C ARG A 614 28.93 7.64 -29.45
N GLU A 615 28.53 7.07 -30.58
CA GLU A 615 28.92 7.59 -31.90
C GLU A 615 28.37 8.99 -32.18
N PHE A 616 27.17 9.33 -31.69
CA PHE A 616 26.67 10.71 -31.73
C PHE A 616 27.60 11.64 -30.92
N LEU A 617 27.88 11.33 -29.66
CA LEU A 617 28.78 12.15 -28.82
C LEU A 617 30.17 12.34 -29.45
N ARG A 618 30.68 11.32 -30.17
CA ARG A 618 31.96 11.37 -30.89
C ARG A 618 31.91 12.23 -32.16
N MET A 619 30.77 12.26 -32.85
CA MET A 619 30.60 13.00 -34.11
C MET A 619 30.13 14.44 -33.90
N PHE A 620 29.38 14.70 -32.83
CA PHE A 620 28.70 15.94 -32.50
C PHE A 620 29.04 16.35 -31.06
N PRO A 621 30.33 16.58 -30.70
CA PRO A 621 30.71 16.86 -29.31
C PRO A 621 30.10 18.18 -28.81
N ASP A 622 30.06 19.19 -29.68
CA ASP A 622 29.55 20.55 -29.43
C ASP A 622 28.05 20.67 -29.79
N ASP A 623 27.22 19.73 -29.33
CA ASP A 623 25.77 19.75 -29.54
C ASP A 623 25.03 19.85 -28.20
N ASP A 624 24.10 20.80 -28.09
CA ASP A 624 23.28 21.05 -26.88
C ASP A 624 22.59 19.78 -26.31
N SER A 625 22.38 18.73 -27.12
CA SER A 625 21.78 17.46 -26.66
C SER A 625 22.75 16.47 -26.02
N CYS A 626 24.07 16.72 -26.02
CA CYS A 626 25.08 15.86 -25.40
C CYS A 626 24.77 15.47 -23.94
N PRO A 627 24.38 16.40 -23.04
CA PRO A 627 23.97 16.05 -21.68
C PRO A 627 22.77 15.10 -21.65
N SER A 628 21.72 15.39 -22.44
CA SER A 628 20.54 14.52 -22.53
C SER A 628 20.86 13.14 -23.10
N ILE A 629 21.80 13.05 -24.05
CA ILE A 629 22.23 11.78 -24.65
C ILE A 629 23.04 10.95 -23.65
N ARG A 630 23.90 11.56 -22.84
CA ARG A 630 24.57 10.86 -21.73
C ARG A 630 23.59 10.40 -20.65
N TYR A 631 22.61 11.23 -20.28
CA TYR A 631 21.55 10.82 -19.36
C TYR A 631 20.79 9.61 -19.90
N ASP A 632 20.45 9.60 -21.18
CA ASP A 632 19.83 8.47 -21.86
C ASP A 632 20.70 7.20 -21.85
N ILE A 633 22.02 7.31 -22.01
CA ILE A 633 22.96 6.17 -21.89
C ILE A 633 22.88 5.60 -20.47
N GLY A 634 23.03 6.44 -19.44
CA GLY A 634 22.96 6.03 -18.04
C GLY A 634 21.61 5.41 -17.66
N ASN A 635 20.50 6.01 -18.11
CA ASN A 635 19.16 5.49 -17.88
C ASN A 635 18.91 4.14 -18.58
N ALA A 636 19.44 3.93 -19.79
CA ALA A 636 19.39 2.64 -20.48
C ALA A 636 20.30 1.58 -19.82
N LEU A 637 21.48 1.98 -19.34
CA LEU A 637 22.39 1.11 -18.57
C LEU A 637 21.71 0.61 -17.28
N PHE A 638 21.05 1.50 -16.54
CA PHE A 638 20.30 1.15 -15.34
C PHE A 638 19.05 0.30 -15.64
N GLY A 639 18.14 0.79 -16.49
CA GLY A 639 16.81 0.21 -16.64
C GLY A 639 16.73 -1.03 -17.52
N GLU A 640 17.36 -0.98 -18.69
CA GLU A 640 17.25 -2.03 -19.72
C GLU A 640 18.40 -3.04 -19.64
N LEU A 641 19.63 -2.56 -19.43
CA LEU A 641 20.83 -3.41 -19.39
C LEU A 641 21.21 -3.93 -18.00
N ARG A 642 20.64 -3.35 -16.92
CA ARG A 642 20.93 -3.69 -15.51
C ARG A 642 22.42 -3.59 -15.13
N LYS A 643 23.17 -2.73 -15.82
CA LYS A 643 24.59 -2.43 -15.59
C LYS A 643 24.70 -1.22 -14.65
N HIS A 644 24.45 -1.45 -13.36
CA HIS A 644 24.24 -0.37 -12.39
C HIS A 644 25.48 0.52 -12.16
N GLU A 645 26.68 -0.05 -11.96
CA GLU A 645 27.88 0.77 -11.74
C GLU A 645 28.30 1.51 -13.03
N GLU A 646 28.21 0.89 -14.21
CA GLU A 646 28.42 1.59 -15.51
C GLU A 646 27.44 2.76 -15.69
N ALA A 647 26.20 2.63 -15.21
CA ALA A 647 25.23 3.72 -15.23
C ALA A 647 25.65 4.87 -14.31
N VAL A 648 26.14 4.56 -13.10
CA VAL A 648 26.62 5.58 -12.14
C VAL A 648 27.84 6.30 -12.70
N ASP A 649 28.81 5.59 -13.30
CA ASP A 649 29.99 6.18 -13.92
C ASP A 649 29.62 7.16 -15.05
N GLU A 650 28.72 6.77 -15.97
CA GLU A 650 28.29 7.64 -17.07
C GLU A 650 27.51 8.87 -16.58
N LEU A 651 26.69 8.71 -15.53
CA LEU A 651 25.92 9.81 -14.94
C LEU A 651 26.80 10.77 -14.12
N LYS A 652 27.83 10.26 -13.43
CA LYS A 652 28.85 11.11 -12.77
C LYS A 652 29.70 11.85 -13.80
N ALA A 653 30.07 11.20 -14.89
CA ALA A 653 30.75 11.86 -16.00
C ALA A 653 29.88 12.94 -16.69
N LEU A 654 28.55 12.77 -16.77
CA LEU A 654 27.64 13.83 -17.21
C LEU A 654 27.72 15.05 -16.28
N ILE A 655 27.60 14.84 -14.96
CA ILE A 655 27.62 15.92 -13.96
C ILE A 655 28.97 16.65 -13.97
N GLN A 656 30.06 15.93 -14.18
CA GLN A 656 31.42 16.50 -14.25
C GLN A 656 31.65 17.30 -15.55
N ASP A 657 31.24 16.78 -16.70
CA ASP A 657 31.54 17.38 -18.00
C ASP A 657 30.57 18.52 -18.37
N TYR A 658 29.37 18.55 -17.79
CA TYR A 658 28.31 19.52 -18.09
C TYR A 658 27.67 20.11 -16.81
N PRO A 659 28.43 20.67 -15.86
CA PRO A 659 27.96 20.98 -14.51
C PRO A 659 26.76 21.93 -14.43
N GLU A 660 26.63 22.87 -15.38
CA GLU A 660 25.50 23.81 -15.44
C GLU A 660 24.19 23.16 -15.96
N SER A 661 24.26 21.99 -16.61
CA SER A 661 23.15 21.42 -17.36
C SER A 661 21.92 21.06 -16.50
N ASP A 662 20.73 21.39 -16.99
CA ASP A 662 19.44 20.95 -16.41
C ASP A 662 19.28 19.41 -16.26
N GLN A 663 20.14 18.61 -16.90
CA GLN A 663 20.18 17.15 -16.71
C GLN A 663 20.94 16.70 -15.45
N CYS A 664 21.78 17.54 -14.85
CA CYS A 664 22.60 17.18 -13.68
C CYS A 664 21.74 16.77 -12.48
N VAL A 665 20.64 17.49 -12.21
CA VAL A 665 19.71 17.15 -11.12
C VAL A 665 19.05 15.80 -11.37
N ARG A 666 18.69 15.52 -12.63
CA ARG A 666 18.07 14.25 -13.03
C ARG A 666 19.07 13.10 -12.94
N ALA A 667 20.32 13.33 -13.34
CA ALA A 667 21.41 12.37 -13.23
C ALA A 667 21.71 12.02 -11.77
N GLN A 668 21.84 13.02 -10.88
CA GLN A 668 22.09 12.83 -9.46
C GLN A 668 20.92 12.12 -8.76
N ALA A 669 19.67 12.48 -9.09
CA ALA A 669 18.49 11.78 -8.60
C ALA A 669 18.40 10.32 -9.11
N LEU A 670 18.85 10.05 -10.33
CA LEU A 670 18.93 8.70 -10.89
C LEU A 670 20.00 7.87 -10.15
N ILE A 671 21.20 8.42 -9.91
CA ILE A 671 22.26 7.79 -9.09
C ILE A 671 21.71 7.42 -7.70
N ALA A 672 21.07 8.37 -7.01
CA ALA A 672 20.48 8.13 -5.69
C ALA A 672 19.39 7.03 -5.70
N SER A 673 18.65 6.90 -6.81
CA SER A 673 17.65 5.85 -7.01
C SER A 673 18.24 4.47 -7.33
N ILE A 674 19.40 4.39 -8.00
CA ILE A 674 20.08 3.13 -8.34
C ILE A 674 20.35 2.32 -7.08
N TYR A 675 20.89 2.97 -6.04
CA TYR A 675 21.21 2.35 -4.75
C TYR A 675 20.00 2.21 -3.80
N SER A 676 18.79 2.60 -4.20
CA SER A 676 17.59 2.54 -3.35
C SER A 676 17.03 1.11 -3.19
N HIS A 677 16.29 0.90 -2.10
CA HIS A 677 15.78 -0.42 -1.69
C HIS A 677 14.95 -1.12 -2.78
N ASP A 678 14.18 -0.37 -3.58
CA ASP A 678 13.22 -0.92 -4.54
C ASP A 678 13.87 -1.55 -5.79
N ASN A 679 15.19 -1.38 -5.99
CA ASN A 679 15.89 -1.76 -7.22
C ASN A 679 16.80 -2.99 -7.11
N GLY A 680 16.80 -3.70 -5.97
CA GLY A 680 17.54 -4.96 -5.79
C GLY A 680 19.06 -4.84 -5.71
N HIS A 681 19.60 -3.62 -5.84
CA HIS A 681 21.01 -3.28 -5.60
C HIS A 681 21.10 -2.23 -4.48
N PHE A 682 20.41 -2.51 -3.38
CA PHE A 682 20.31 -1.61 -2.24
C PHE A 682 21.66 -1.45 -1.56
N ASP A 683 22.13 -0.20 -1.47
CA ASP A 683 23.27 0.21 -0.66
C ASP A 683 22.79 1.38 0.21
N ARG A 684 22.68 1.13 1.52
CA ARG A 684 22.12 2.09 2.49
C ARG A 684 22.96 3.36 2.55
N GLU A 685 24.28 3.21 2.65
CA GLU A 685 25.20 4.34 2.81
C GLU A 685 25.24 5.18 1.53
N ARG A 686 25.48 4.56 0.37
CA ARG A 686 25.50 5.27 -0.92
C ARG A 686 24.16 5.91 -1.25
N SER A 687 23.03 5.26 -0.94
CA SER A 687 21.72 5.87 -1.22
C SER A 687 21.44 7.08 -0.32
N ILE A 688 21.89 7.09 0.94
CA ILE A 688 21.81 8.28 1.80
C ILE A 688 22.75 9.37 1.28
N GLU A 689 24.01 9.05 1.00
CA GLU A 689 25.04 9.97 0.50
C GLU A 689 24.57 10.68 -0.78
N GLU A 690 24.15 9.92 -1.80
CA GLU A 690 23.78 10.47 -3.10
C GLU A 690 22.45 11.25 -3.06
N ASN A 691 21.55 10.97 -2.09
CA ASN A 691 20.38 11.82 -1.82
C ASN A 691 20.76 13.11 -1.07
N ARG A 692 21.72 13.09 -0.13
CA ARG A 692 22.23 14.31 0.52
C ARG A 692 22.93 15.21 -0.49
N ARG A 693 23.80 14.62 -1.32
CA ARG A 693 24.49 15.30 -2.42
C ARG A 693 23.53 15.99 -3.40
N LEU A 694 22.38 15.37 -3.70
CA LEU A 694 21.31 15.99 -4.50
C LEU A 694 20.78 17.29 -3.85
N ILE A 695 20.55 17.27 -2.53
CA ILE A 695 20.05 18.41 -1.77
C ILE A 695 21.12 19.50 -1.67
N GLU A 696 22.37 19.13 -1.43
CA GLU A 696 23.52 20.06 -1.31
C GLU A 696 23.84 20.76 -2.64
N MET A 697 23.83 20.02 -3.76
CA MET A 697 24.10 20.58 -5.08
C MET A 697 22.96 21.46 -5.60
N PHE A 698 21.71 21.17 -5.22
CA PHE A 698 20.52 21.82 -5.76
C PHE A 698 19.53 22.23 -4.65
N PRO A 699 19.91 23.12 -3.72
CA PRO A 699 19.13 23.40 -2.49
C PRO A 699 17.72 23.95 -2.75
N ASP A 700 17.53 24.71 -3.83
CA ASP A 700 16.25 25.33 -4.19
C ASP A 700 15.32 24.42 -5.03
N HIS A 701 15.71 23.18 -5.32
CA HIS A 701 15.00 22.29 -6.25
C HIS A 701 13.79 21.58 -5.60
N ASP A 702 12.64 21.55 -6.30
CA ASP A 702 11.36 21.03 -5.80
C ASP A 702 11.45 19.51 -5.44
N GLY A 703 12.42 18.81 -6.06
CA GLY A 703 12.74 17.40 -5.79
C GLY A 703 13.33 17.11 -4.39
N ASN A 704 13.80 18.11 -3.64
CA ASN A 704 14.46 17.90 -2.35
C ASN A 704 13.53 17.31 -1.28
N ALA A 705 12.23 17.62 -1.36
CA ALA A 705 11.20 16.94 -0.57
C ALA A 705 11.22 15.42 -0.77
N SER A 706 11.43 14.96 -2.01
CA SER A 706 11.48 13.55 -2.38
C SER A 706 12.78 12.88 -1.94
N ALA A 707 13.90 13.61 -2.00
CA ALA A 707 15.22 13.16 -1.57
C ALA A 707 15.29 12.95 -0.05
N ARG A 708 14.96 13.98 0.74
CA ARG A 708 14.81 13.86 2.21
C ARG A 708 13.81 12.79 2.60
N GLY A 709 12.67 12.72 1.90
CA GLY A 709 11.67 11.68 2.10
C GLY A 709 12.17 10.28 1.77
N ALA A 710 13.15 10.12 0.88
CA ALA A 710 13.82 8.85 0.60
C ALA A 710 14.81 8.49 1.73
N ILE A 711 15.62 9.44 2.20
CA ILE A 711 16.51 9.26 3.36
C ILE A 711 15.69 8.81 4.59
N GLY A 712 14.59 9.50 4.91
CA GLY A 712 13.69 9.12 6.00
C GLY A 712 13.08 7.72 5.83
N ARG A 713 12.81 7.27 4.59
CA ARG A 713 12.38 5.89 4.31
C ARG A 713 13.50 4.87 4.51
N ILE A 714 14.74 5.21 4.17
CA ILE A 714 15.90 4.33 4.33
C ILE A 714 16.12 4.04 5.82
N PHE A 715 16.15 5.07 6.67
CA PHE A 715 16.24 4.89 8.12
C PHE A 715 15.03 4.15 8.71
N HIS A 716 13.83 4.33 8.17
CA HIS A 716 12.62 3.64 8.63
C HIS A 716 12.68 2.09 8.53
N TYR A 717 13.66 1.51 7.82
CA TYR A 717 13.88 0.06 7.80
C TYR A 717 14.64 -0.50 9.02
N ARG A 718 15.11 0.34 9.95
CA ARG A 718 15.68 -0.03 11.26
C ARG A 718 16.80 -1.07 11.21
N VAL A 719 17.89 -0.71 10.54
CA VAL A 719 19.11 -1.52 10.50
C VAL A 719 20.00 -1.24 11.72
N GLU A 720 19.99 0.00 12.23
CA GLU A 720 20.91 0.48 13.26
C GLU A 720 20.21 1.15 14.46
N PRO A 721 20.78 1.09 15.68
CA PRO A 721 20.30 1.87 16.82
C PRO A 721 20.42 3.38 16.54
N GLY A 722 19.29 4.11 16.62
CA GLY A 722 19.22 5.55 16.28
C GLY A 722 18.53 5.86 14.94
N ASP A 723 18.25 4.83 14.12
CA ASP A 723 17.51 4.97 12.86
C ASP A 723 16.11 5.60 13.06
N ASP A 724 15.46 5.29 14.17
CA ASP A 724 14.12 5.78 14.51
C ASP A 724 14.11 7.31 14.70
N GLU A 725 15.09 7.85 15.42
CA GLU A 725 15.27 9.30 15.57
C GLU A 725 15.64 9.98 14.24
N GLN A 726 16.53 9.37 13.42
CA GLN A 726 16.93 9.93 12.12
C GLN A 726 15.80 9.91 11.08
N ALA A 727 14.97 8.86 11.05
CA ALA A 727 13.79 8.79 10.20
C ALA A 727 12.78 9.89 10.56
N ALA A 728 12.45 10.03 11.85
CA ALA A 728 11.53 11.06 12.32
C ALA A 728 12.06 12.48 12.06
N ALA A 729 13.37 12.69 12.16
CA ALA A 729 14.05 13.93 11.84
C ALA A 729 13.89 14.37 10.37
N GLU A 730 14.19 13.48 9.42
CA GLU A 730 14.07 13.77 7.98
C GLU A 730 12.60 13.99 7.59
N TYR A 731 11.69 13.17 8.13
CA TYR A 731 10.26 13.39 7.95
C TYR A 731 9.80 14.75 8.47
N LEU A 732 10.24 15.17 9.67
CA LEU A 732 9.93 16.51 10.20
C LEU A 732 10.49 17.64 9.34
N SER A 733 11.68 17.49 8.75
CA SER A 733 12.24 18.46 7.81
C SER A 733 11.38 18.56 6.55
N VAL A 734 11.00 17.45 5.91
CA VAL A 734 10.08 17.45 4.76
C VAL A 734 8.75 18.13 5.10
N ILE A 735 8.20 17.84 6.28
CA ILE A 735 6.94 18.42 6.77
C ILE A 735 7.04 19.92 7.02
N ARG A 736 8.19 20.43 7.49
CA ARG A 736 8.39 21.85 7.79
C ARG A 736 8.74 22.66 6.53
N GLU A 737 9.63 22.14 5.69
CA GLU A 737 10.17 22.83 4.50
C GLU A 737 9.25 22.69 3.27
N TYR A 738 8.59 21.55 3.09
CA TYR A 738 7.81 21.23 1.88
C TYR A 738 6.34 20.84 2.18
N PRO A 739 5.61 21.64 2.97
CA PRO A 739 4.41 21.21 3.69
C PRO A 739 3.19 20.89 2.80
N TYR A 740 3.12 21.44 1.59
CA TYR A 740 2.05 21.19 0.60
C TYR A 740 2.37 20.06 -0.41
N THR A 741 3.45 19.28 -0.20
CA THR A 741 3.85 18.17 -1.09
C THR A 741 3.19 16.84 -0.72
N SER A 742 3.10 15.93 -1.70
CA SER A 742 2.70 14.54 -1.45
C SER A 742 3.67 13.81 -0.53
N VAL A 743 4.94 14.21 -0.52
CA VAL A 743 5.98 13.58 0.30
C VAL A 743 5.81 13.97 1.78
N ALA A 744 5.53 15.23 2.10
CA ALA A 744 5.20 15.67 3.45
C ALA A 744 3.98 14.90 4.01
N PHE A 745 2.92 14.75 3.22
CA PHE A 745 1.76 13.95 3.61
C PHE A 745 2.13 12.47 3.88
N SER A 746 2.98 11.88 3.03
CA SER A 746 3.48 10.51 3.23
C SER A 746 4.40 10.37 4.46
N ALA A 747 5.13 11.43 4.79
CA ALA A 747 6.02 11.51 5.94
C ALA A 747 5.21 11.57 7.24
N GLU A 748 4.14 12.37 7.30
CA GLU A 748 3.21 12.41 8.45
C GLU A 748 2.60 11.04 8.71
N TYR A 749 2.09 10.36 7.68
CA TYR A 749 1.55 9.01 7.83
C TYR A 749 2.57 7.99 8.35
N ARG A 750 3.84 8.08 7.91
CA ARG A 750 4.92 7.20 8.36
C ARG A 750 5.39 7.53 9.78
N MET A 751 5.32 8.78 10.20
CA MET A 751 5.54 9.19 11.60
C MET A 751 4.40 8.71 12.51
N ASP A 752 3.14 8.79 12.09
CA ASP A 752 1.97 8.32 12.86
C ASP A 752 1.92 6.77 12.99
N GLN A 753 2.59 6.03 12.12
CA GLN A 753 2.81 4.58 12.25
C GLN A 753 3.91 4.25 13.30
N HIS A 754 4.55 5.26 13.89
CA HIS A 754 5.80 5.14 14.64
C HIS A 754 5.69 5.69 16.07
N LYS A 755 6.18 4.96 17.09
CA LYS A 755 6.30 5.49 18.47
C LYS A 755 7.23 6.71 18.59
N GLY A 756 8.04 6.97 17.57
CA GLY A 756 9.10 7.99 17.56
C GLY A 756 8.62 9.42 17.28
N GLY A 757 7.39 9.60 16.79
CA GLY A 757 6.81 10.94 16.63
C GLY A 757 6.61 11.69 17.95
N LEU A 758 6.22 10.96 19.01
CA LEU A 758 6.20 11.49 20.38
C LEU A 758 7.62 11.71 20.89
N GLN A 759 8.46 10.68 20.82
CA GLN A 759 9.76 10.68 21.46
C GLN A 759 10.70 11.77 20.93
N LEU A 760 10.68 12.07 19.62
CA LEU A 760 11.51 13.15 19.06
C LEU A 760 10.96 14.56 19.36
N ALA A 761 9.64 14.71 19.54
CA ALA A 761 9.03 15.98 19.95
C ALA A 761 9.33 16.29 21.43
N GLU A 762 9.29 15.26 22.28
CA GLU A 762 9.72 15.32 23.69
C GLU A 762 11.22 15.64 23.79
N LEU A 763 12.08 14.94 23.05
CA LEU A 763 13.52 15.20 23.01
C LEU A 763 13.87 16.60 22.46
N GLN A 764 13.07 17.16 21.54
CA GLN A 764 13.19 18.57 21.11
C GLN A 764 12.78 19.55 22.23
N ALA A 765 11.69 19.28 22.95
CA ALA A 765 11.25 20.11 24.07
C ALA A 765 12.24 20.08 25.25
N GLU A 766 12.96 18.97 25.43
CA GLU A 766 14.03 18.80 26.41
C GLU A 766 15.41 19.32 25.94
N GLY A 767 15.52 19.80 24.70
CA GLY A 767 16.78 20.33 24.14
C GLY A 767 17.87 19.29 23.86
N LYS A 768 17.53 18.00 23.84
CA LYS A 768 18.49 16.87 23.80
C LYS A 768 18.98 16.47 22.41
N VAL A 769 18.53 17.17 21.35
CA VAL A 769 18.88 16.86 19.96
C VAL A 769 19.02 18.15 19.15
N THR A 770 20.11 18.27 18.40
CA THR A 770 20.39 19.43 17.53
C THR A 770 20.64 18.99 16.09
N LEU A 771 20.18 19.79 15.13
CA LEU A 771 20.41 19.58 13.70
C LEU A 771 21.79 20.09 13.30
N ASP A 772 22.65 19.19 12.84
CA ASP A 772 23.93 19.47 12.18
C ASP A 772 23.71 19.41 10.65
N PRO A 773 24.09 20.45 9.87
CA PRO A 773 23.78 20.50 8.43
C PRO A 773 24.44 19.42 7.58
N GLU A 774 25.61 18.90 7.97
CA GLU A 774 26.38 17.93 7.19
C GLU A 774 26.04 16.47 7.59
N THR A 775 25.64 16.26 8.85
CA THR A 775 25.50 14.91 9.42
C THR A 775 24.09 14.54 9.88
N GLY A 776 23.18 15.51 10.00
CA GLY A 776 21.81 15.30 10.46
C GLY A 776 21.62 15.57 11.95
N TRP A 777 20.64 14.93 12.58
CA TRP A 777 20.35 15.18 14.00
C TRP A 777 21.28 14.39 14.92
N ARG A 778 21.96 15.09 15.84
CA ARG A 778 22.82 14.48 16.86
C ARG A 778 22.21 14.65 18.25
N LYS A 779 22.35 13.63 19.10
CA LYS A 779 22.13 13.77 20.55
C LYS A 779 23.15 14.79 21.09
N THR A 780 22.69 15.74 21.88
CA THR A 780 23.59 16.57 22.69
C THR A 780 24.10 15.73 23.86
N ASP A 781 25.41 15.60 24.01
CA ASP A 781 25.99 15.05 25.24
C ASP A 781 25.62 15.94 26.45
N PRO A 782 25.48 15.36 27.66
CA PRO A 782 24.92 16.01 28.84
C PRO A 782 25.80 17.08 29.49
#